data_AF-A0AAD6LP28-F1
#
_entry.id   AF-A0AAD6LP28-F1
#
_cell.length_a   1.000
_cell.length_b   1.000
_cell.length_c   1.000
_cell.angle_alpha   90.00
_cell.angle_beta   90.00
_cell.angle_gamma   90.00
#
_symmetry.space_group_name_H-M   'P 1'
#
loop_
_entity.id
_entity.type
_entity.pdbx_description
1 polymer ?
#
loop_
_entity_poly.entity_id
_entity_poly.type
_entity_poly.pdbx_seq_one_letter_code
_entity_poly.pdbx_strand_id
1 'polypeptide(L)'
;MDSSTTTTISSLKTTISPNPNPNRTKKTPTLHYKKTKLPSFSTFKSVKCIHSPPPNPKPSNSSPFICTAVTFSPSETTELVPSKLHHLITEFQSLSQPVDRVKRLLHYATFLSPLPDSFRVDSNRVMGCTAQVWLEAQLDQYGKMRFWADSDSEITRGFCACLIWVLDGAVPEEVLKVTTEDLTALNVGLPVGARSRVNTWHNVLVSMQKRARMLVAERDGKKDFDPFPSLVVSSDGIQAKGSYAEAQARYLFPDESKVQELVKELKEKKIGVVAHFYMDPEVQGVLTAAQKHWPHIHISDSLVMADSAVKMAEAGCKFITVLGVDFMSENVRAILDQAGFGEVGVYRMSNERIGCSLADAASTPAYMSYLGAASGSPPSLHVIYINTSLETKAYAHELVPTITCTSSNVVQTILQAFAQIPDLNIWYGPDSYMGANIAKLFQQMTMMSDEEIAEIHPAHNGDSIRSLLPRLHYYQDGTCIVHHLFGHEVVEKINDMYCDAFLTAHLEVPGEMFSLAMEAKRRGMGVVGSTQNILDFIKQRVQEALDRDVNDHLRFVLGTESGMVTSIVAAVRHLLGSTKSSEKAKVNVEIVFPVSSDAITRTSTNSTSGLNSVKVGDIILPVIPGAASGEGCSIHGGCASCPYMKMNSLNSLLKVCHHLPGEKNKVAAYEAARFKLRTPNGKSIADVGCEPILHMRHFQATKELPDKLVYQALYPDSNGRDELILEYPIRVRICTYTDVVKIVAAFGNPIVSFIDKNESFSSAFLRIFKTEVCVFAEFHKFQIFCSDNAMGSTNVLVSSPGKQPLFSFGEISDVQYADIPDGHSFIGVPRYYQQSIRVLHRAVKKWNNHQNLNFVINFGDIVDGKCPPDQSLDIVKKVNDEFQKFKGPVFHLIGNHCLYNLPRDKLLPLLKIPGLNGHAYCDFSPGPEYRVVVLDGYGISAIGWPRGHPKTLQALEFQEKKKVIVCFHLPLDLCASSQEALLWNFDEV
;
A
#
# COMPACT_ATOMS: atom_id res chain seq x y z
N MET A 1 -6.07 -53.62 31.64
CA MET A 1 -5.42 -54.12 30.41
C MET A 1 -4.89 -52.89 29.66
N ASP A 2 -3.82 -52.22 30.10
CA ASP A 2 -2.48 -52.67 30.56
C ASP A 2 -1.57 -53.00 29.36
N SER A 3 -0.35 -52.46 29.22
CA SER A 3 0.29 -51.38 29.99
C SER A 3 1.57 -50.84 29.32
N SER A 4 1.76 -49.51 29.36
CA SER A 4 3.05 -48.79 29.51
C SER A 4 4.14 -48.95 28.40
N THR A 5 5.23 -48.16 28.33
CA THR A 5 5.85 -47.27 29.35
C THR A 5 6.72 -46.13 28.77
N THR A 6 6.63 -44.92 29.36
CA THR A 6 7.69 -43.86 29.50
C THR A 6 8.27 -43.16 28.26
N THR A 7 8.87 -41.95 28.29
CA THR A 7 9.43 -41.05 29.36
C THR A 7 9.53 -39.62 28.74
N THR A 8 9.49 -38.43 29.37
CA THR A 8 9.16 -37.87 30.72
C THR A 8 8.89 -36.32 30.51
N ILE A 9 9.17 -35.26 31.30
CA ILE A 9 9.86 -34.94 32.58
C ILE A 9 9.19 -33.68 33.22
N SER A 10 8.85 -33.74 34.52
CA SER A 10 8.62 -32.65 35.52
C SER A 10 7.66 -31.46 35.21
N SER A 11 7.11 -30.69 36.19
CA SER A 11 7.20 -30.72 37.67
C SER A 11 5.95 -30.15 38.37
N LEU A 12 5.79 -30.56 39.64
CA LEU A 12 4.86 -30.22 40.75
C LEU A 12 4.40 -28.72 40.89
N LYS A 13 3.33 -28.34 41.64
CA LYS A 13 2.72 -28.97 42.86
C LYS A 13 1.25 -28.53 43.16
N THR A 14 0.59 -29.31 44.02
CA THR A 14 -0.80 -29.26 44.57
C THR A 14 -1.09 -28.08 45.54
N THR A 15 -2.33 -27.71 45.99
CA THR A 15 -3.39 -28.55 46.64
C THR A 15 -4.83 -27.98 46.74
N ILE A 16 -5.84 -28.84 46.42
CA ILE A 16 -7.03 -29.24 47.22
C ILE A 16 -8.25 -28.27 47.41
N SER A 17 -9.46 -28.88 47.44
CA SER A 17 -10.84 -28.31 47.61
C SER A 17 -11.45 -28.78 48.98
N PRO A 18 -12.69 -28.44 49.45
CA PRO A 18 -13.98 -28.54 48.72
C PRO A 18 -15.09 -27.49 49.08
N ASN A 19 -16.28 -27.68 48.50
CA ASN A 19 -17.54 -26.94 48.70
C ASN A 19 -18.49 -27.68 49.68
N PRO A 20 -19.31 -26.99 50.52
CA PRO A 20 -20.74 -27.35 50.56
C PRO A 20 -21.75 -26.20 50.88
N ASN A 21 -23.01 -26.41 50.43
CA ASN A 21 -24.27 -25.79 50.92
C ASN A 21 -24.82 -26.62 52.12
N PRO A 22 -25.80 -26.21 53.01
CA PRO A 22 -26.92 -25.26 52.80
C PRO A 22 -27.39 -24.42 54.04
N ASN A 23 -28.65 -23.93 54.02
CA ASN A 23 -29.57 -23.58 55.15
C ASN A 23 -29.56 -22.19 55.88
N ARG A 24 -30.30 -21.22 55.31
CA ARG A 24 -31.56 -20.60 55.84
C ARG A 24 -31.79 -20.38 57.38
N THR A 25 -31.68 -19.14 57.87
CA THR A 25 -32.64 -18.48 58.83
C THR A 25 -32.45 -16.94 58.90
N LYS A 26 -33.46 -16.11 58.58
CA LYS A 26 -34.45 -15.42 59.45
C LYS A 26 -33.92 -14.40 60.50
N LYS A 27 -34.03 -13.09 60.21
CA LYS A 27 -35.05 -12.15 60.78
C LYS A 27 -34.83 -10.68 60.35
N THR A 28 -35.88 -10.01 59.90
CA THR A 28 -36.06 -8.54 59.95
C THR A 28 -36.90 -8.15 61.17
N PRO A 29 -37.03 -6.85 61.49
CA PRO A 29 -38.34 -6.22 61.29
C PRO A 29 -38.27 -4.75 60.80
N THR A 30 -38.93 -4.41 59.66
CA THR A 30 -40.17 -3.55 59.57
C THR A 30 -39.90 -2.04 59.40
N LEU A 31 -40.83 -1.18 58.94
CA LEU A 31 -42.31 -1.24 58.71
C LEU A 31 -42.62 -0.35 57.45
N HIS A 32 -43.25 -0.83 56.36
CA HIS A 32 -44.69 -0.65 55.98
C HIS A 32 -45.09 0.69 55.27
N TYR A 33 -46.05 0.76 54.31
CA TYR A 33 -46.82 -0.27 53.57
C TYR A 33 -47.45 0.22 52.22
N LYS A 34 -47.54 -0.69 51.23
CA LYS A 34 -48.63 -1.01 50.24
C LYS A 34 -49.59 0.09 49.68
N LYS A 35 -49.75 0.20 48.33
CA LYS A 35 -50.75 -0.45 47.39
C LYS A 35 -52.22 0.09 47.51
N THR A 36 -53.11 0.09 46.50
CA THR A 36 -53.38 -0.95 45.47
C THR A 36 -54.25 -0.46 44.26
N LYS A 37 -54.02 -1.04 43.06
CA LYS A 37 -54.90 -1.33 41.87
C LYS A 37 -55.96 -0.33 41.29
N LEU A 38 -56.06 -0.43 39.95
CA LEU A 38 -57.11 -0.01 38.98
C LEU A 38 -58.56 -0.47 39.32
N PRO A 39 -59.65 0.14 38.76
CA PRO A 39 -60.07 -0.17 37.37
C PRO A 39 -60.87 0.88 36.51
N SER A 40 -60.66 0.81 35.18
CA SER A 40 -61.64 0.82 34.05
C SER A 40 -62.67 1.96 33.75
N PHE A 41 -62.92 2.11 32.43
CA PHE A 41 -64.16 2.53 31.71
C PHE A 41 -64.56 4.03 31.50
N SER A 42 -64.29 4.50 30.26
CA SER A 42 -65.22 5.12 29.28
C SER A 42 -65.98 6.46 29.48
N THR A 43 -65.78 7.35 28.49
CA THR A 43 -66.77 8.17 27.72
C THR A 43 -67.33 9.54 28.18
N PHE A 44 -67.64 10.36 27.16
CA PHE A 44 -68.57 11.52 27.04
C PHE A 44 -68.16 13.00 27.32
N LYS A 45 -67.95 13.72 26.20
CA LYS A 45 -68.49 15.05 25.77
C LYS A 45 -68.68 16.24 26.76
N SER A 46 -67.86 17.27 26.54
CA SER A 46 -68.20 18.70 26.23
C SER A 46 -69.50 19.39 26.74
N VAL A 47 -69.31 20.46 27.53
CA VAL A 47 -70.10 21.74 27.61
C VAL A 47 -69.08 22.84 28.05
N LYS A 48 -68.79 23.95 27.35
CA LYS A 48 -69.52 25.22 26.99
C LYS A 48 -69.54 26.34 28.07
N CYS A 49 -69.46 27.59 27.61
CA CYS A 49 -68.98 28.80 28.31
C CYS A 49 -70.03 29.66 29.06
N ILE A 50 -69.56 30.58 29.93
CA ILE A 50 -70.22 31.80 30.50
C ILE A 50 -69.15 32.52 31.41
N HIS A 51 -69.02 33.85 31.62
CA HIS A 51 -69.54 35.11 31.04
C HIS A 51 -68.54 36.29 31.33
N SER A 52 -68.85 37.54 30.95
CA SER A 52 -68.06 38.77 31.24
C SER A 52 -68.96 39.97 31.65
N PRO A 53 -68.43 41.00 32.34
CA PRO A 53 -68.71 42.40 31.96
C PRO A 53 -67.54 43.43 32.13
N PRO A 54 -67.65 44.69 31.62
CA PRO A 54 -66.57 45.72 31.48
C PRO A 54 -66.88 47.03 32.30
N PRO A 55 -66.42 48.30 32.04
CA PRO A 55 -65.49 48.86 30.99
C PRO A 55 -64.50 50.03 31.38
N ASN A 56 -63.78 50.55 30.36
CA ASN A 56 -63.17 51.91 30.17
C ASN A 56 -61.85 52.32 30.90
N PRO A 57 -61.03 53.26 30.34
CA PRO A 57 -60.79 53.62 28.92
C PRO A 57 -59.29 53.74 28.49
N LYS A 58 -59.03 54.16 27.23
CA LYS A 58 -57.74 54.32 26.50
C LYS A 58 -56.83 55.46 27.03
N PRO A 59 -55.54 55.63 26.59
CA PRO A 59 -54.79 55.06 25.43
C PRO A 59 -53.42 54.39 25.85
N SER A 60 -52.35 54.17 25.05
CA SER A 60 -51.96 54.52 23.65
C SER A 60 -50.92 53.53 23.01
N ASN A 61 -50.56 53.80 21.75
CA ASN A 61 -49.36 53.41 20.97
C ASN A 61 -48.47 52.20 21.36
N SER A 62 -48.59 51.10 20.60
CA SER A 62 -47.44 50.44 19.93
C SER A 62 -47.94 49.46 18.85
N SER A 63 -47.15 49.23 17.79
CA SER A 63 -47.54 48.46 16.60
C SER A 63 -46.88 47.07 16.56
N PRO A 64 -47.64 45.96 16.51
CA PRO A 64 -47.08 44.62 16.29
C PRO A 64 -46.86 44.33 14.80
N PHE A 65 -45.87 43.48 14.50
CA PHE A 65 -45.56 43.03 13.14
C PHE A 65 -46.67 42.10 12.60
N ILE A 66 -46.95 42.19 11.30
CA ILE A 66 -47.87 41.29 10.61
C ILE A 66 -47.17 39.94 10.38
N CYS A 67 -47.70 38.88 10.98
CA CYS A 67 -47.27 37.51 10.71
C CYS A 67 -48.15 36.93 9.59
N THR A 68 -47.62 36.89 8.36
CA THR A 68 -48.36 36.43 7.18
C THR A 68 -48.46 34.90 7.16
N ALA A 69 -49.49 34.35 7.80
CA ALA A 69 -49.84 32.94 7.66
C ALA A 69 -50.33 32.66 6.23
N VAL A 70 -49.48 32.03 5.41
CA VAL A 70 -49.84 31.63 4.04
C VAL A 70 -50.84 30.47 4.11
N THR A 71 -52.11 30.78 3.90
CA THR A 71 -53.17 29.77 3.75
C THR A 71 -53.04 29.07 2.41
N PHE A 72 -52.73 27.77 2.43
CA PHE A 72 -52.72 26.95 1.21
C PHE A 72 -54.09 26.93 0.52
N SER A 73 -54.09 27.18 -0.78
CA SER A 73 -55.18 26.87 -1.71
C SER A 73 -54.57 26.21 -2.94
N PRO A 74 -55.16 25.14 -3.50
CA PRO A 74 -54.61 24.46 -4.67
C PRO A 74 -54.84 25.31 -5.93
N SER A 75 -53.85 26.15 -6.26
CA SER A 75 -53.79 26.91 -7.51
C SER A 75 -53.14 26.07 -8.60
N GLU A 76 -53.75 25.99 -9.79
CA GLU A 76 -53.23 25.27 -10.97
C GLU A 76 -52.09 26.02 -11.69
N THR A 77 -51.24 26.70 -10.93
CA THR A 77 -50.00 27.31 -11.41
C THR A 77 -48.91 26.24 -11.51
N THR A 78 -48.56 25.84 -12.73
CA THR A 78 -47.49 24.86 -12.99
C THR A 78 -46.12 25.51 -12.75
N GLU A 79 -45.72 25.60 -11.48
CA GLU A 79 -44.36 25.99 -11.12
C GLU A 79 -43.35 24.94 -11.60
N LEU A 80 -42.36 25.39 -12.36
CA LEU A 80 -41.26 24.56 -12.88
C LEU A 80 -40.44 23.96 -11.73
N VAL A 81 -39.90 22.76 -11.93
CA VAL A 81 -39.12 22.02 -10.92
C VAL A 81 -38.00 22.86 -10.27
N PRO A 82 -37.18 23.64 -11.01
CA PRO A 82 -36.16 24.50 -10.41
C PRO A 82 -36.73 25.61 -9.52
N SER A 83 -37.92 26.16 -9.83
CA SER A 83 -38.56 27.21 -9.04
C SER A 83 -39.06 26.66 -7.70
N LYS A 84 -39.74 25.52 -7.71
CA LYS A 84 -40.13 24.79 -6.49
C LYS A 84 -38.90 24.46 -5.64
N LEU A 85 -37.87 23.90 -6.26
CA LEU A 85 -36.64 23.49 -5.58
C LEU A 85 -35.92 24.69 -4.94
N HIS A 86 -35.81 25.82 -5.67
CA HIS A 86 -35.24 27.05 -5.12
C HIS A 86 -36.05 27.61 -3.93
N HIS A 87 -37.38 27.60 -4.00
CA HIS A 87 -38.25 28.00 -2.90
C HIS A 87 -38.01 27.14 -1.65
N LEU A 88 -37.97 25.81 -1.79
CA LEU A 88 -37.69 24.88 -0.69
C LEU A 88 -36.29 25.09 -0.10
N ILE A 89 -35.27 25.31 -0.95
CA ILE A 89 -33.89 25.61 -0.54
C ILE A 89 -33.85 26.91 0.27
N THR A 90 -34.45 27.99 -0.23
CA THR A 90 -34.49 29.29 0.46
C THR A 90 -35.19 29.17 1.82
N GLU A 91 -36.27 28.40 1.92
CA GLU A 91 -36.95 28.15 3.19
C GLU A 91 -36.04 27.43 4.20
N PHE A 92 -35.45 26.29 3.84
CA PHE A 92 -34.58 25.54 4.75
C PHE A 92 -33.27 26.28 5.09
N GLN A 93 -32.75 27.11 4.18
CA GLN A 93 -31.62 28.00 4.45
C GLN A 93 -31.98 29.13 5.44
N SER A 94 -33.19 29.67 5.39
CA SER A 94 -33.65 30.72 6.33
C SER A 94 -33.72 30.24 7.79
N LEU A 95 -33.86 28.92 7.99
CA LEU A 95 -33.88 28.29 9.31
C LEU A 95 -32.45 28.08 9.82
N SER A 96 -32.02 28.95 10.74
CA SER A 96 -30.66 28.94 11.31
C SER A 96 -30.39 27.80 12.29
N GLN A 97 -31.44 27.25 12.94
CA GLN A 97 -31.32 26.18 13.92
C GLN A 97 -31.64 24.81 13.29
N PRO A 98 -30.78 23.78 13.44
CA PRO A 98 -31.06 22.42 12.99
C PRO A 98 -32.40 21.85 13.48
N VAL A 99 -32.76 22.15 14.73
CA VAL A 99 -34.03 21.73 15.34
C VAL A 99 -35.23 22.27 14.59
N ASP A 100 -35.17 23.49 14.06
CA ASP A 100 -36.28 24.11 13.33
C ASP A 100 -36.37 23.59 11.89
N ARG A 101 -35.24 23.25 11.26
CA ARG A 101 -35.22 22.48 10.00
C ARG A 101 -35.88 21.11 10.16
N VAL A 102 -35.61 20.40 11.26
CA VAL A 102 -36.26 19.13 11.58
C VAL A 102 -37.77 19.33 11.82
N LYS A 103 -38.21 20.36 12.56
CA LYS A 103 -39.64 20.68 12.71
C LYS A 103 -40.31 20.95 11.36
N ARG A 104 -39.67 21.70 10.46
CA ARG A 104 -40.22 22.01 9.14
C ARG A 104 -40.31 20.75 8.25
N LEU A 105 -39.29 19.90 8.27
CA LEU A 105 -39.30 18.59 7.60
C LEU A 105 -40.44 17.68 8.11
N LEU A 106 -40.64 17.63 9.43
CA LEU A 106 -41.75 16.89 10.04
C LEU A 106 -43.12 17.48 9.69
N HIS A 107 -43.21 18.81 9.48
CA HIS A 107 -44.44 19.43 8.99
C HIS A 107 -44.75 19.02 7.53
N TYR A 108 -43.75 18.98 6.65
CA TYR A 108 -43.91 18.37 5.32
C TYR A 108 -44.38 16.90 5.41
N ALA A 109 -43.88 16.13 6.39
CA ALA A 109 -44.32 14.74 6.65
C ALA A 109 -45.81 14.60 7.05
N THR A 110 -46.52 15.69 7.34
CA THR A 110 -47.98 15.71 7.63
C THR A 110 -48.85 15.97 6.40
N PHE A 111 -48.27 16.46 5.30
CA PHE A 111 -48.98 16.68 4.02
C PHE A 111 -48.86 15.48 3.06
N LEU A 112 -48.10 14.45 3.43
CA LEU A 112 -47.93 13.28 2.57
C LEU A 112 -49.19 12.42 2.57
N SER A 113 -49.78 12.22 1.38
CA SER A 113 -50.88 11.29 1.17
C SER A 113 -50.48 9.88 1.59
N PRO A 114 -51.31 9.14 2.35
CA PRO A 114 -51.02 7.75 2.71
C PRO A 114 -50.78 6.88 1.48
N LEU A 115 -49.70 6.09 1.51
CA LEU A 115 -49.44 5.06 0.51
C LEU A 115 -50.49 3.94 0.62
N PRO A 116 -51.20 3.56 -0.45
CA PRO A 116 -52.08 2.39 -0.44
C PRO A 116 -51.33 1.11 -0.05
N ASP A 117 -51.95 0.26 0.78
CA ASP A 117 -51.33 -1.00 1.23
C ASP A 117 -50.90 -1.92 0.07
N SER A 118 -51.57 -1.83 -1.09
CA SER A 118 -51.20 -2.54 -2.32
C SER A 118 -49.83 -2.17 -2.88
N PHE A 119 -49.32 -0.97 -2.57
CA PHE A 119 -47.98 -0.52 -2.95
C PHE A 119 -46.94 -0.73 -1.84
N ARG A 120 -47.34 -1.26 -0.67
CA ARG A 120 -46.45 -1.57 0.46
C ARG A 120 -45.74 -2.92 0.30
N VAL A 121 -45.37 -3.25 -0.93
CA VAL A 121 -44.77 -4.53 -1.36
C VAL A 121 -43.25 -4.43 -1.46
N ASP A 122 -42.55 -5.57 -1.38
CA ASP A 122 -41.08 -5.59 -1.37
C ASP A 122 -40.45 -5.16 -2.71
N SER A 123 -41.18 -5.22 -3.83
CA SER A 123 -40.75 -4.63 -5.12
C SER A 123 -40.63 -3.10 -5.08
N ASN A 124 -41.37 -2.45 -4.18
CA ASN A 124 -41.50 -1.00 -4.12
C ASN A 124 -40.54 -0.38 -3.09
N ARG A 125 -39.67 -1.18 -2.47
CA ARG A 125 -38.65 -0.72 -1.52
C ARG A 125 -37.69 0.27 -2.15
N VAL A 126 -37.20 1.22 -1.34
CA VAL A 126 -36.00 2.01 -1.66
C VAL A 126 -34.83 1.44 -0.87
N MET A 127 -33.79 1.02 -1.60
CA MET A 127 -32.60 0.41 -1.03
C MET A 127 -31.65 1.45 -0.42
N GLY A 128 -30.81 1.03 0.53
CA GLY A 128 -29.79 1.91 1.12
C GLY A 128 -30.30 2.96 2.11
N CYS A 129 -31.59 2.94 2.46
CA CYS A 129 -32.16 3.78 3.51
C CYS A 129 -31.96 3.11 4.88
N THR A 130 -31.55 3.87 5.91
CA THR A 130 -31.50 3.34 7.31
C THR A 130 -32.91 3.06 7.83
N ALA A 131 -33.87 3.88 7.42
CA ALA A 131 -35.30 3.70 7.65
C ALA A 131 -35.92 2.89 6.50
N GLN A 132 -36.99 2.14 6.76
CA GLN A 132 -37.75 1.50 5.69
C GLN A 132 -38.48 2.56 4.87
N VAL A 133 -38.40 2.47 3.54
CA VAL A 133 -39.15 3.33 2.61
C VAL A 133 -39.77 2.46 1.52
N TRP A 134 -41.01 2.80 1.17
CA TRP A 134 -41.69 2.31 -0.03
C TRP A 134 -41.95 3.49 -0.96
N LEU A 135 -41.86 3.27 -2.26
CA LEU A 135 -42.02 4.28 -3.31
C LEU A 135 -42.74 3.64 -4.51
N GLU A 136 -43.74 4.33 -5.03
CA GLU A 136 -44.44 4.01 -6.27
C GLU A 136 -44.42 5.22 -7.21
N ALA A 137 -44.36 4.99 -8.53
CA ALA A 137 -44.41 6.04 -9.53
C ALA A 137 -45.17 5.63 -10.79
N GLN A 138 -45.95 6.54 -11.36
CA GLN A 138 -46.74 6.32 -12.58
C GLN A 138 -46.71 7.56 -13.49
N LEU A 139 -46.98 7.37 -14.78
CA LEU A 139 -47.34 8.47 -15.69
C LEU A 139 -48.84 8.71 -15.66
N ASP A 140 -49.26 9.98 -15.57
CA ASP A 140 -50.66 10.35 -15.79
C ASP A 140 -50.97 10.51 -17.30
N GLN A 141 -52.25 10.73 -17.60
CA GLN A 141 -52.76 10.90 -18.97
C GLN A 141 -52.19 12.10 -19.75
N TYR A 142 -51.39 12.96 -19.10
CA TYR A 142 -50.70 14.09 -19.71
C TYR A 142 -49.18 13.86 -19.83
N GLY A 143 -48.70 12.65 -19.51
CA GLY A 143 -47.27 12.31 -19.52
C GLY A 143 -46.50 12.89 -18.34
N LYS A 144 -47.18 13.28 -17.25
CA LYS A 144 -46.54 13.81 -16.04
C LYS A 144 -46.34 12.72 -15.00
N MET A 145 -45.25 12.82 -14.25
CA MET A 145 -44.91 11.90 -13.17
C MET A 145 -45.82 12.10 -11.96
N ARG A 146 -46.31 10.99 -11.41
CA ARG A 146 -47.04 10.91 -10.14
C ARG A 146 -46.31 10.00 -9.17
N PHE A 147 -46.17 10.42 -7.92
CA PHE A 147 -45.37 9.72 -6.92
C PHE A 147 -46.12 9.50 -5.61
N TRP A 148 -45.99 8.30 -5.05
CA TRP A 148 -46.46 7.98 -3.69
C TRP A 148 -45.33 7.33 -2.90
N ALA A 149 -45.17 7.70 -1.63
CA ALA A 149 -44.16 7.10 -0.75
C ALA A 149 -44.61 7.08 0.71
N ASP A 150 -44.08 6.15 1.49
CA ASP A 150 -44.23 6.08 2.95
C ASP A 150 -42.97 5.52 3.62
N SER A 151 -42.81 5.78 4.92
CA SER A 151 -41.66 5.32 5.71
C SER A 151 -42.01 5.07 7.18
N ASP A 152 -41.31 4.11 7.80
CA ASP A 152 -41.36 3.85 9.25
C ASP A 152 -40.73 4.95 10.11
N SER A 153 -40.07 5.94 9.48
CA SER A 153 -39.39 7.06 10.13
C SER A 153 -40.06 8.38 9.73
N GLU A 154 -40.58 9.11 10.72
CA GLU A 154 -41.19 10.44 10.54
C GLU A 154 -40.27 11.42 9.79
N ILE A 155 -38.97 11.42 10.10
CA ILE A 155 -37.95 12.27 9.43
C ILE A 155 -37.82 11.87 7.96
N THR A 156 -37.85 10.57 7.68
CA THR A 156 -37.74 10.03 6.32
C THR A 156 -38.99 10.30 5.51
N ARG A 157 -40.18 10.15 6.11
CA ARG A 157 -41.46 10.52 5.49
C ARG A 157 -41.48 12.02 5.14
N GLY A 158 -40.87 12.87 5.96
CA GLY A 158 -40.63 14.28 5.65
C GLY A 158 -39.75 14.51 4.43
N PHE A 159 -38.62 13.79 4.30
CA PHE A 159 -37.78 13.85 3.10
C PHE A 159 -38.53 13.39 1.84
N CYS A 160 -39.32 12.30 1.94
CA CYS A 160 -40.17 11.83 0.85
C CYS A 160 -41.21 12.89 0.45
N ALA A 161 -41.83 13.56 1.42
CA ALA A 161 -42.81 14.63 1.16
C ALA A 161 -42.19 15.86 0.47
N CYS A 162 -40.98 16.26 0.87
CA CYS A 162 -40.24 17.32 0.19
C CYS A 162 -39.93 16.97 -1.27
N LEU A 163 -39.46 15.75 -1.55
CA LEU A 163 -39.18 15.28 -2.91
C LEU A 163 -40.45 15.20 -3.77
N ILE A 164 -41.54 14.64 -3.22
CA ILE A 164 -42.83 14.54 -3.94
C ILE A 164 -43.41 15.93 -4.21
N TRP A 165 -43.33 16.88 -3.28
CA TRP A 165 -43.80 18.26 -3.52
C TRP A 165 -43.05 18.95 -4.67
N VAL A 166 -41.72 18.74 -4.79
CA VAL A 166 -40.92 19.24 -5.91
C VAL A 166 -41.26 18.51 -7.22
N LEU A 167 -41.31 17.17 -7.21
CA LEU A 167 -41.26 16.34 -8.42
C LEU A 167 -42.63 15.88 -8.97
N ASP A 168 -43.70 15.88 -8.16
CA ASP A 168 -45.03 15.49 -8.64
C ASP A 168 -45.61 16.53 -9.62
N GLY A 169 -46.18 16.04 -10.72
CA GLY A 169 -46.70 16.85 -11.82
C GLY A 169 -45.64 17.43 -12.78
N ALA A 170 -44.36 17.08 -12.60
CA ALA A 170 -43.27 17.36 -13.54
C ALA A 170 -43.27 16.35 -14.71
N VAL A 171 -42.59 16.65 -15.82
CA VAL A 171 -42.31 15.64 -16.85
C VAL A 171 -41.08 14.80 -16.46
N PRO A 172 -40.95 13.53 -16.92
CA PRO A 172 -39.80 12.68 -16.60
C PRO A 172 -38.45 13.35 -16.89
N GLU A 173 -38.36 14.08 -18.00
CA GLU A 173 -37.17 14.82 -18.44
C GLU A 173 -36.82 16.02 -17.56
N GLU A 174 -37.65 16.40 -16.60
CA GLU A 174 -37.30 17.33 -15.51
C GLU A 174 -36.81 16.57 -14.27
N VAL A 175 -37.49 15.47 -13.90
CA VAL A 175 -37.10 14.61 -12.77
C VAL A 175 -35.68 14.06 -12.93
N LEU A 176 -35.31 13.69 -14.17
CA LEU A 176 -33.98 13.19 -14.52
C LEU A 176 -32.88 14.27 -14.57
N LYS A 177 -33.23 15.56 -14.45
CA LYS A 177 -32.26 16.68 -14.42
C LYS A 177 -31.89 17.16 -13.02
N VAL A 178 -32.67 16.78 -11.99
CA VAL A 178 -32.38 17.16 -10.61
C VAL A 178 -31.17 16.38 -10.10
N THR A 179 -30.14 17.09 -9.62
CA THR A 179 -28.93 16.46 -9.06
C THR A 179 -29.03 16.29 -7.55
N THR A 180 -28.17 15.43 -7.00
CA THR A 180 -27.97 15.32 -5.54
C THR A 180 -27.38 16.60 -4.95
N GLU A 181 -26.55 17.28 -5.73
CA GLU A 181 -25.83 18.50 -5.41
C GLU A 181 -26.80 19.67 -5.18
N ASP A 182 -27.79 19.86 -6.08
CA ASP A 182 -28.85 20.87 -5.94
C ASP A 182 -29.58 20.76 -4.60
N LEU A 183 -29.86 19.52 -4.19
CA LEU A 183 -30.63 19.21 -2.99
C LEU A 183 -29.86 19.53 -1.70
N THR A 184 -28.53 19.44 -1.68
CA THR A 184 -27.64 19.49 -0.50
C THR A 184 -28.02 20.53 0.55
N ALA A 185 -28.43 21.72 0.13
CA ALA A 185 -28.79 22.84 1.00
C ALA A 185 -29.97 22.57 1.95
N LEU A 186 -30.83 21.60 1.64
CA LEU A 186 -31.97 21.19 2.47
C LEU A 186 -31.56 20.33 3.68
N ASN A 187 -30.29 19.97 3.83
CA ASN A 187 -29.83 19.12 4.92
C ASN A 187 -30.10 19.76 6.30
N VAL A 188 -30.69 18.98 7.20
CA VAL A 188 -31.28 19.46 8.47
C VAL A 188 -30.28 19.56 9.63
N GLY A 189 -28.98 19.32 9.39
CA GLY A 189 -27.91 19.68 10.33
C GLY A 189 -27.81 18.81 11.59
N LEU A 190 -28.14 17.52 11.50
CA LEU A 190 -27.94 16.57 12.61
C LEU A 190 -26.44 16.26 12.83
N PRO A 191 -25.99 15.92 14.06
CA PRO A 191 -24.57 15.82 14.39
C PRO A 191 -23.77 14.80 13.57
N VAL A 192 -22.48 15.10 13.38
CA VAL A 192 -21.51 14.37 12.53
C VAL A 192 -21.03 13.05 13.17
N GLY A 193 -21.98 12.20 13.58
CA GLY A 193 -21.73 10.93 14.28
C GLY A 193 -22.22 9.67 13.56
N ALA A 194 -22.92 9.79 12.43
CA ALA A 194 -23.39 8.65 11.65
C ALA A 194 -23.56 8.97 10.16
N ARG A 195 -22.66 8.42 9.32
CA ARG A 195 -22.72 8.50 7.84
C ARG A 195 -23.96 7.79 7.21
N SER A 196 -24.97 7.35 7.99
CA SER A 196 -26.09 6.52 7.52
C SER A 196 -27.43 7.23 7.29
N ARG A 197 -27.68 8.41 7.90
CA ARG A 197 -28.99 9.09 7.81
C ARG A 197 -29.07 10.09 6.65
N VAL A 198 -27.95 10.70 6.29
CA VAL A 198 -27.85 11.71 5.20
C VAL A 198 -28.01 11.07 3.81
N ASN A 199 -27.94 9.75 3.65
CA ASN A 199 -28.05 9.11 2.33
C ASN A 199 -29.51 8.81 1.94
N THR A 200 -30.45 8.93 2.88
CA THR A 200 -31.83 8.44 2.75
C THR A 200 -32.58 9.08 1.57
N TRP A 201 -32.70 10.40 1.57
CA TRP A 201 -33.29 11.20 0.50
C TRP A 201 -32.59 11.09 -0.86
N HIS A 202 -31.25 10.95 -0.90
CA HIS A 202 -30.52 10.73 -2.16
C HIS A 202 -30.95 9.41 -2.80
N ASN A 203 -31.03 8.33 -2.01
CA ASN A 203 -31.48 7.03 -2.52
C ASN A 203 -32.97 7.05 -2.93
N VAL A 204 -33.82 7.86 -2.27
CA VAL A 204 -35.21 8.10 -2.72
C VAL A 204 -35.25 8.83 -4.06
N LEU A 205 -34.49 9.92 -4.26
CA LEU A 205 -34.42 10.61 -5.56
C LEU A 205 -33.97 9.65 -6.67
N VAL A 206 -32.88 8.90 -6.45
CA VAL A 206 -32.36 7.97 -7.45
C VAL A 206 -33.37 6.86 -7.77
N SER A 207 -34.15 6.40 -6.78
CA SER A 207 -35.22 5.42 -6.98
C SER A 207 -36.47 6.01 -7.66
N MET A 208 -36.73 7.32 -7.54
CA MET A 208 -37.72 8.06 -8.34
C MET A 208 -37.26 8.21 -9.79
N GLN A 209 -35.99 8.60 -10.00
CA GLN A 209 -35.38 8.75 -11.33
C GLN A 209 -35.36 7.42 -12.08
N LYS A 210 -34.99 6.32 -11.43
CA LYS A 210 -35.06 4.97 -12.01
C LYS A 210 -36.45 4.61 -12.53
N ARG A 211 -37.51 4.82 -11.74
CA ARG A 211 -38.89 4.59 -12.20
C ARG A 211 -39.27 5.53 -13.35
N ALA A 212 -38.83 6.79 -13.32
CA ALA A 212 -39.03 7.73 -14.42
C ALA A 212 -38.37 7.26 -15.73
N ARG A 213 -37.15 6.68 -15.67
CA ARG A 213 -36.48 6.08 -16.84
C ARG A 213 -37.25 4.88 -17.40
N MET A 214 -37.73 3.98 -16.54
CA MET A 214 -38.54 2.83 -16.94
C MET A 214 -39.81 3.28 -17.67
N LEU A 215 -40.58 4.20 -17.08
CA LEU A 215 -41.81 4.74 -17.67
C LEU A 215 -41.56 5.51 -18.97
N VAL A 216 -40.40 6.16 -19.12
CA VAL A 216 -39.97 6.77 -20.40
C VAL A 216 -39.67 5.71 -21.46
N ALA A 217 -38.99 4.61 -21.10
CA ALA A 217 -38.70 3.53 -22.04
C ALA A 217 -39.99 2.84 -22.53
N GLU A 218 -40.92 2.58 -21.61
CA GLU A 218 -42.27 2.08 -21.90
C GLU A 218 -43.05 3.03 -22.83
N ARG A 219 -43.07 4.34 -22.51
CA ARG A 219 -43.70 5.39 -23.34
C ARG A 219 -43.12 5.46 -24.74
N ASP A 220 -41.80 5.39 -24.86
CA ASP A 220 -41.07 5.52 -26.12
C ASP A 220 -41.10 4.23 -26.96
N GLY A 221 -41.76 3.17 -26.48
CA GLY A 221 -41.85 1.88 -27.16
C GLY A 221 -40.51 1.14 -27.27
N LYS A 222 -39.53 1.52 -26.45
CA LYS A 222 -38.25 0.80 -26.37
C LYS A 222 -38.53 -0.55 -25.71
N LYS A 223 -38.08 -1.62 -26.37
CA LYS A 223 -38.20 -2.98 -25.87
C LYS A 223 -37.52 -3.10 -24.50
N ASP A 224 -38.03 -3.97 -23.63
CA ASP A 224 -37.50 -4.20 -22.29
C ASP A 224 -35.96 -4.26 -22.30
N PHE A 225 -35.31 -3.49 -21.43
CA PHE A 225 -33.87 -3.59 -21.25
C PHE A 225 -33.55 -4.97 -20.67
N ASP A 226 -33.01 -5.87 -21.49
CA ASP A 226 -32.59 -7.21 -21.06
C ASP A 226 -31.67 -7.08 -19.83
N PRO A 227 -32.06 -7.59 -18.64
CA PRO A 227 -31.26 -7.40 -17.43
C PRO A 227 -29.92 -8.11 -17.56
N PHE A 228 -28.92 -7.60 -16.85
CA PHE A 228 -27.65 -8.31 -16.71
C PHE A 228 -27.89 -9.67 -16.03
N PRO A 229 -27.17 -10.74 -16.44
CA PRO A 229 -27.25 -12.03 -15.76
C PRO A 229 -27.02 -11.90 -14.25
N SER A 230 -27.76 -12.66 -13.44
CA SER A 230 -27.62 -12.57 -11.98
C SER A 230 -27.80 -13.91 -11.25
N LEU A 231 -27.15 -14.02 -10.09
CA LEU A 231 -27.33 -15.11 -9.13
C LEU A 231 -28.00 -14.55 -7.87
N VAL A 232 -29.20 -15.01 -7.55
CA VAL A 232 -29.89 -14.73 -6.29
C VAL A 232 -29.60 -15.84 -5.30
N VAL A 233 -28.94 -15.51 -4.20
CA VAL A 233 -28.63 -16.41 -3.08
C VAL A 233 -29.59 -16.12 -1.93
N SER A 234 -30.18 -17.15 -1.33
CA SER A 234 -31.07 -17.03 -0.18
C SER A 234 -30.84 -18.16 0.83
N SER A 235 -31.59 -18.15 1.94
CA SER A 235 -31.70 -19.30 2.86
C SER A 235 -32.19 -20.58 2.16
N ASP A 236 -33.03 -20.41 1.14
CA ASP A 236 -33.83 -21.48 0.55
C ASP A 236 -33.12 -22.12 -0.66
N GLY A 237 -32.11 -21.45 -1.25
CA GLY A 237 -31.34 -21.97 -2.37
C GLY A 237 -30.45 -20.95 -3.09
N ILE A 238 -30.19 -21.24 -4.36
CA ILE A 238 -29.62 -20.29 -5.34
C ILE A 238 -30.55 -20.32 -6.56
N GLN A 239 -30.88 -19.15 -7.11
CA GLN A 239 -31.61 -19.01 -8.37
C GLN A 239 -30.75 -18.24 -9.36
N ALA A 240 -30.66 -18.74 -10.59
CA ALA A 240 -29.95 -18.07 -11.68
C ALA A 240 -30.93 -17.33 -12.60
N LYS A 241 -30.47 -16.23 -13.19
CA LYS A 241 -31.17 -15.49 -14.25
C LYS A 241 -30.24 -15.31 -15.45
N GLY A 242 -30.61 -15.92 -16.57
CA GLY A 242 -29.86 -15.86 -17.82
C GLY A 242 -28.77 -16.93 -17.93
N SER A 243 -28.51 -17.36 -19.16
CA SER A 243 -27.66 -18.51 -19.50
C SER A 243 -26.28 -18.50 -18.86
N TYR A 244 -25.66 -17.33 -18.72
CA TYR A 244 -24.37 -17.20 -18.04
C TYR A 244 -24.47 -17.57 -16.55
N ALA A 245 -25.44 -16.99 -15.81
CA ALA A 245 -25.62 -17.29 -14.40
C ALA A 245 -26.08 -18.74 -14.18
N GLU A 246 -26.85 -19.30 -15.12
CA GLU A 246 -27.21 -20.72 -15.12
C GLU A 246 -25.97 -21.61 -15.25
N ALA A 247 -25.04 -21.27 -16.14
CA ALA A 247 -23.77 -21.97 -16.27
C ALA A 247 -22.93 -21.88 -14.98
N GLN A 248 -22.83 -20.69 -14.36
CA GLN A 248 -22.19 -20.52 -13.05
C GLN A 248 -22.84 -21.41 -11.97
N ALA A 249 -24.17 -21.41 -11.90
CA ALA A 249 -24.93 -22.12 -10.85
C ALA A 249 -24.72 -23.65 -10.89
N ARG A 250 -24.57 -24.25 -12.07
CA ARG A 250 -24.26 -25.69 -12.22
C ARG A 250 -22.96 -26.09 -11.51
N TYR A 251 -21.98 -25.19 -11.48
CA TYR A 251 -20.62 -25.50 -11.02
C TYR A 251 -20.36 -25.15 -9.55
N LEU A 252 -21.26 -24.39 -8.91
CA LEU A 252 -21.24 -24.13 -7.45
C LEU A 252 -21.46 -25.41 -6.60
N PHE A 253 -21.98 -26.47 -7.22
CA PHE A 253 -22.11 -27.81 -6.63
C PHE A 253 -21.41 -28.81 -7.56
N PRO A 254 -20.12 -29.12 -7.35
CA PRO A 254 -19.35 -29.98 -8.24
C PRO A 254 -19.86 -31.43 -8.25
N ASP A 255 -19.64 -32.12 -9.36
CA ASP A 255 -19.87 -33.55 -9.47
C ASP A 255 -18.93 -34.33 -8.54
N GLU A 256 -19.50 -34.97 -7.53
CA GLU A 256 -18.79 -35.79 -6.54
C GLU A 256 -17.95 -36.89 -7.20
N SER A 257 -18.36 -37.43 -8.35
CA SER A 257 -17.58 -38.41 -9.10
C SER A 257 -16.26 -37.82 -9.60
N LYS A 258 -16.28 -36.60 -10.16
CA LYS A 258 -15.06 -35.89 -10.59
C LYS A 258 -14.19 -35.48 -9.40
N VAL A 259 -14.80 -35.10 -8.28
CA VAL A 259 -14.09 -34.80 -7.03
C VAL A 259 -13.33 -36.01 -6.52
N GLN A 260 -13.96 -37.18 -6.46
CA GLN A 260 -13.30 -38.40 -5.97
C GLN A 260 -12.25 -38.93 -6.97
N GLU A 261 -12.45 -38.80 -8.28
CA GLU A 261 -11.41 -39.10 -9.29
C GLU A 261 -10.16 -38.24 -9.07
N LEU A 262 -10.33 -36.91 -8.99
CA LEU A 262 -9.22 -35.99 -8.77
C LEU A 262 -8.51 -36.26 -7.43
N VAL A 263 -9.27 -36.42 -6.34
CA VAL A 263 -8.74 -36.71 -5.01
C VAL A 263 -7.91 -38.00 -4.97
N LYS A 264 -8.33 -39.04 -5.72
CA LYS A 264 -7.58 -40.29 -5.86
C LYS A 264 -6.23 -40.05 -6.53
N GLU A 265 -6.21 -39.44 -7.71
CA GLU A 265 -4.98 -39.23 -8.48
C GLU A 265 -3.99 -38.32 -7.74
N LEU A 266 -4.47 -37.25 -7.11
CA LEU A 266 -3.63 -36.35 -6.32
C LEU A 266 -2.98 -37.06 -5.12
N LYS A 267 -3.71 -37.95 -4.44
CA LYS A 267 -3.18 -38.76 -3.31
C LYS A 267 -2.17 -39.80 -3.76
N GLU A 268 -2.53 -40.63 -4.72
CA GLU A 268 -1.70 -41.77 -5.16
C GLU A 268 -0.35 -41.30 -5.72
N LYS A 269 -0.33 -40.17 -6.43
CA LYS A 269 0.86 -39.60 -7.08
C LYS A 269 1.56 -38.51 -6.26
N LYS A 270 1.00 -38.14 -5.10
CA LYS A 270 1.45 -37.04 -4.22
C LYS A 270 1.60 -35.71 -4.97
N ILE A 271 0.52 -35.26 -5.61
CA ILE A 271 0.46 -34.01 -6.37
C ILE A 271 -0.16 -32.92 -5.49
N GLY A 272 0.55 -31.82 -5.28
CA GLY A 272 0.00 -30.59 -4.70
C GLY A 272 -0.63 -29.71 -5.79
N VAL A 273 -1.66 -28.96 -5.44
CA VAL A 273 -2.40 -28.10 -6.38
C VAL A 273 -2.42 -26.66 -5.88
N VAL A 274 -1.94 -25.72 -6.69
CA VAL A 274 -2.06 -24.28 -6.41
C VAL A 274 -2.81 -23.61 -7.55
N ALA A 275 -3.85 -22.83 -7.23
CA ALA A 275 -4.77 -22.26 -8.20
C ALA A 275 -5.08 -20.79 -7.91
N HIS A 276 -5.26 -19.98 -8.96
CA HIS A 276 -5.70 -18.60 -8.79
C HIS A 276 -7.19 -18.50 -8.41
N PHE A 277 -7.62 -17.40 -7.79
CA PHE A 277 -9.04 -17.10 -7.59
C PHE A 277 -9.86 -16.93 -8.88
N TYR A 278 -9.20 -16.76 -10.03
CA TYR A 278 -9.83 -16.48 -11.34
C TYR A 278 -9.97 -17.73 -12.22
N MET A 279 -9.91 -18.93 -11.62
CA MET A 279 -10.19 -20.17 -12.34
C MET A 279 -11.67 -20.28 -12.73
N ASP A 280 -11.96 -21.09 -13.75
CA ASP A 280 -13.34 -21.39 -14.11
C ASP A 280 -14.09 -22.02 -12.92
N PRO A 281 -15.38 -21.68 -12.67
CA PRO A 281 -16.14 -22.22 -11.57
C PRO A 281 -16.21 -23.75 -11.49
N GLU A 282 -16.16 -24.50 -12.61
CA GLU A 282 -16.10 -25.97 -12.54
C GLU A 282 -14.83 -26.42 -11.79
N VAL A 283 -13.69 -25.85 -12.18
CA VAL A 283 -12.38 -26.11 -11.57
C VAL A 283 -12.38 -25.64 -10.12
N GLN A 284 -12.84 -24.42 -9.85
CA GLN A 284 -12.83 -23.82 -8.52
C GLN A 284 -13.75 -24.59 -7.54
N GLY A 285 -14.93 -25.02 -7.99
CA GLY A 285 -15.85 -25.85 -7.23
C GLY A 285 -15.26 -27.22 -6.92
N VAL A 286 -14.75 -27.94 -7.93
CA VAL A 286 -14.13 -29.26 -7.75
C VAL A 286 -12.91 -29.19 -6.84
N LEU A 287 -12.04 -28.19 -6.97
CA LEU A 287 -10.89 -28.01 -6.09
C LEU A 287 -11.30 -27.70 -4.64
N THR A 288 -12.33 -26.87 -4.43
CA THR A 288 -12.86 -26.54 -3.09
C THR A 288 -13.50 -27.74 -2.40
N ALA A 289 -14.14 -28.64 -3.16
CA ALA A 289 -14.62 -29.92 -2.63
C ALA A 289 -13.46 -30.88 -2.34
N ALA A 290 -12.52 -31.04 -3.28
CA ALA A 290 -11.36 -31.91 -3.16
C ALA A 290 -10.45 -31.54 -1.97
N GLN A 291 -10.32 -30.25 -1.64
CA GLN A 291 -9.50 -29.75 -0.51
C GLN A 291 -9.91 -30.38 0.83
N LYS A 292 -11.19 -30.72 1.02
CA LYS A 292 -11.69 -31.40 2.23
C LYS A 292 -11.13 -32.81 2.40
N HIS A 293 -10.70 -33.44 1.31
CA HIS A 293 -10.19 -34.80 1.27
C HIS A 293 -8.68 -34.87 1.01
N TRP A 294 -8.08 -33.83 0.46
CA TRP A 294 -6.64 -33.71 0.19
C TRP A 294 -6.14 -32.30 0.58
N PRO A 295 -5.36 -32.16 1.67
CA PRO A 295 -5.02 -30.84 2.22
C PRO A 295 -4.01 -30.05 1.38
N HIS A 296 -3.36 -30.69 0.41
CA HIS A 296 -2.39 -30.06 -0.51
C HIS A 296 -3.08 -29.46 -1.74
N ILE A 297 -4.18 -28.75 -1.51
CA ILE A 297 -4.87 -27.92 -2.50
C ILE A 297 -4.99 -26.51 -1.90
N HIS A 298 -4.58 -25.48 -2.65
CA HIS A 298 -4.68 -24.10 -2.23
C HIS A 298 -5.18 -23.21 -3.36
N ILE A 299 -6.20 -22.40 -3.08
CA ILE A 299 -6.79 -21.43 -4.02
C ILE A 299 -6.53 -20.04 -3.43
N SER A 300 -5.76 -19.20 -4.12
CA SER A 300 -5.29 -17.92 -3.58
C SER A 300 -4.90 -16.92 -4.66
N ASP A 301 -4.46 -15.72 -4.25
CA ASP A 301 -3.67 -14.84 -5.12
C ASP A 301 -2.28 -15.45 -5.43
N SER A 302 -1.68 -14.98 -6.52
CA SER A 302 -0.44 -15.51 -7.11
C SER A 302 0.81 -15.50 -6.23
N LEU A 303 0.86 -14.67 -5.18
CA LEU A 303 1.93 -14.69 -4.17
C LEU A 303 1.87 -15.94 -3.28
N VAL A 304 0.69 -16.21 -2.74
CA VAL A 304 0.48 -17.26 -1.74
C VAL A 304 0.56 -18.65 -2.38
N MET A 305 0.35 -18.74 -3.71
CA MET A 305 0.58 -19.96 -4.50
C MET A 305 2.03 -20.47 -4.37
N ALA A 306 3.05 -19.59 -4.39
CA ALA A 306 4.45 -20.00 -4.28
C ALA A 306 4.80 -20.52 -2.87
N ASP A 307 4.44 -19.79 -1.81
CA ASP A 307 4.61 -20.24 -0.43
C ASP A 307 3.88 -21.56 -0.14
N SER A 308 2.69 -21.73 -0.72
CA SER A 308 1.89 -22.94 -0.56
C SER A 308 2.53 -24.13 -1.28
N ALA A 309 3.12 -23.92 -2.46
CA ALA A 309 3.85 -24.95 -3.18
C ALA A 309 5.10 -25.42 -2.41
N VAL A 310 5.84 -24.53 -1.75
CA VAL A 310 6.95 -24.89 -0.84
C VAL A 310 6.43 -25.77 0.30
N LYS A 311 5.37 -25.36 1.01
CA LYS A 311 4.77 -26.14 2.11
C LYS A 311 4.23 -27.51 1.66
N MET A 312 3.76 -27.62 0.41
CA MET A 312 3.37 -28.91 -0.19
C MET A 312 4.60 -29.79 -0.46
N ALA A 313 5.70 -29.22 -0.94
CA ALA A 313 6.96 -29.93 -1.14
C ALA A 313 7.58 -30.41 0.18
N GLU A 314 7.60 -29.56 1.23
CA GLU A 314 7.98 -29.91 2.61
C GLU A 314 7.15 -31.08 3.16
N ALA A 315 5.83 -31.09 2.90
CA ALA A 315 4.93 -32.20 3.25
C ALA A 315 5.09 -33.46 2.35
N GLY A 316 6.03 -33.44 1.40
CA GLY A 316 6.37 -34.60 0.56
C GLY A 316 5.54 -34.76 -0.71
N CYS A 317 4.91 -33.70 -1.22
CA CYS A 317 4.41 -33.67 -2.60
C CYS A 317 5.57 -33.75 -3.59
N LYS A 318 5.45 -34.62 -4.60
CA LYS A 318 6.48 -34.82 -5.65
C LYS A 318 6.28 -33.92 -6.86
N PHE A 319 5.05 -33.45 -7.06
CA PHE A 319 4.67 -32.61 -8.18
C PHE A 319 3.73 -31.50 -7.70
N ILE A 320 3.78 -30.34 -8.35
CA ILE A 320 2.87 -29.22 -8.12
C ILE A 320 2.19 -28.88 -9.46
N THR A 321 0.87 -28.99 -9.51
CA THR A 321 0.08 -28.47 -10.63
C THR A 321 -0.36 -27.04 -10.34
N VAL A 322 -0.04 -26.13 -11.26
CA VAL A 322 -0.35 -24.70 -11.18
C VAL A 322 -1.50 -24.39 -12.13
N LEU A 323 -2.59 -23.83 -11.60
CA LEU A 323 -3.74 -23.37 -12.38
C LEU A 323 -3.77 -21.85 -12.37
N GLY A 324 -3.38 -21.24 -13.49
CA GLY A 324 -3.10 -19.82 -13.63
C GLY A 324 -2.48 -19.50 -15.00
N VAL A 325 -1.78 -18.37 -15.09
CA VAL A 325 -1.01 -17.97 -16.29
C VAL A 325 0.48 -18.34 -16.15
N ASP A 326 1.25 -18.28 -17.24
CA ASP A 326 2.62 -18.80 -17.26
C ASP A 326 3.52 -18.16 -16.18
N PHE A 327 3.48 -16.83 -16.00
CA PHE A 327 4.30 -16.15 -14.99
C PHE A 327 4.02 -16.60 -13.55
N MET A 328 2.82 -17.10 -13.25
CA MET A 328 2.49 -17.65 -11.92
C MET A 328 3.16 -19.03 -11.73
N SER A 329 3.21 -19.83 -12.79
CA SER A 329 3.86 -21.15 -12.81
C SER A 329 5.38 -21.02 -12.75
N GLU A 330 5.93 -20.04 -13.46
CA GLU A 330 7.33 -19.63 -13.44
C GLU A 330 7.77 -19.12 -12.05
N ASN A 331 6.95 -18.29 -11.38
CA ASN A 331 7.21 -17.83 -10.01
C ASN A 331 7.20 -19.00 -9.00
N VAL A 332 6.22 -19.92 -9.10
CA VAL A 332 6.19 -21.15 -8.29
C VAL A 332 7.46 -22.00 -8.51
N ARG A 333 7.94 -22.13 -9.76
CA ARG A 333 9.18 -22.83 -10.10
C ARG A 333 10.42 -22.15 -9.49
N ALA A 334 10.56 -20.84 -9.65
CA ALA A 334 11.71 -20.07 -9.15
C ALA A 334 11.83 -20.15 -7.61
N ILE A 335 10.72 -19.95 -6.89
CA ILE A 335 10.70 -20.03 -5.42
C ILE A 335 10.95 -21.46 -4.93
N LEU A 336 10.46 -22.50 -5.62
CA LEU A 336 10.79 -23.90 -5.30
C LEU A 336 12.27 -24.23 -5.57
N ASP A 337 12.88 -23.69 -6.62
CA ASP A 337 14.33 -23.84 -6.88
C ASP A 337 15.15 -23.16 -5.78
N GLN A 338 14.82 -21.92 -5.39
CA GLN A 338 15.49 -21.19 -4.31
C GLN A 338 15.31 -21.85 -2.94
N ALA A 339 14.16 -22.50 -2.69
CA ALA A 339 13.91 -23.29 -1.48
C ALA A 339 14.55 -24.70 -1.49
N GLY A 340 15.35 -25.04 -2.50
CA GLY A 340 16.04 -26.34 -2.61
C GLY A 340 15.19 -27.50 -3.16
N PHE A 341 13.92 -27.27 -3.50
CA PHE A 341 13.00 -28.26 -4.06
C PHE A 341 13.12 -28.36 -5.59
N GLY A 342 14.36 -28.42 -6.09
CA GLY A 342 14.70 -28.49 -7.52
C GLY A 342 14.20 -29.76 -8.23
N GLU A 343 13.95 -30.83 -7.49
CA GLU A 343 13.47 -32.14 -7.99
C GLU A 343 11.94 -32.25 -8.06
N VAL A 344 11.19 -31.34 -7.42
CA VAL A 344 9.73 -31.34 -7.44
C VAL A 344 9.26 -30.82 -8.80
N GLY A 345 8.54 -31.63 -9.59
CA GLY A 345 8.08 -31.22 -10.92
C GLY A 345 6.94 -30.19 -10.84
N VAL A 346 7.01 -29.09 -11.60
CA VAL A 346 5.96 -28.04 -11.62
C VAL A 346 5.31 -28.02 -12.99
N TYR A 347 3.98 -28.11 -13.04
CA TYR A 347 3.23 -28.26 -14.29
C TYR A 347 2.06 -27.27 -14.41
N ARG A 348 1.99 -26.60 -15.55
CA ARG A 348 0.89 -25.69 -15.97
C ARG A 348 -0.15 -26.45 -16.78
N MET A 349 -1.36 -25.91 -16.93
CA MET A 349 -2.50 -26.65 -17.53
C MET A 349 -2.61 -26.58 -19.06
N SER A 350 -1.66 -25.93 -19.75
CA SER A 350 -1.59 -25.91 -21.21
C SER A 350 -0.19 -26.24 -21.71
N ASN A 351 -0.12 -26.82 -22.91
CA ASN A 351 1.10 -26.96 -23.71
C ASN A 351 1.41 -25.67 -24.51
N GLU A 352 0.41 -24.83 -24.77
CA GLU A 352 0.55 -23.51 -25.40
C GLU A 352 0.83 -22.42 -24.36
N ARG A 353 1.36 -21.25 -24.76
CA ARG A 353 1.63 -20.12 -23.85
C ARG A 353 0.33 -19.57 -23.25
N ILE A 354 0.22 -19.53 -21.93
CA ILE A 354 -0.89 -18.91 -21.20
C ILE A 354 -0.50 -17.47 -20.85
N GLY A 355 -0.80 -16.54 -21.76
CA GLY A 355 -0.42 -15.13 -21.68
C GLY A 355 -1.24 -14.28 -20.69
N CYS A 356 -1.01 -12.96 -20.72
CA CYS A 356 -1.74 -11.98 -19.92
C CYS A 356 -1.53 -10.59 -20.53
N SER A 357 -2.60 -9.85 -20.87
CA SER A 357 -2.49 -8.59 -21.62
C SER A 357 -1.60 -7.54 -20.93
N LEU A 358 -1.64 -7.47 -19.60
CA LEU A 358 -0.77 -6.61 -18.80
C LEU A 358 0.70 -7.03 -18.84
N ALA A 359 0.98 -8.33 -18.77
CA ALA A 359 2.35 -8.84 -18.84
C ALA A 359 2.95 -8.66 -20.24
N ASP A 360 2.14 -8.84 -21.29
CA ASP A 360 2.55 -8.61 -22.68
C ASP A 360 2.75 -7.09 -22.95
N ALA A 361 1.89 -6.20 -22.43
CA ALA A 361 2.09 -4.75 -22.50
C ALA A 361 3.38 -4.28 -21.79
N ALA A 362 3.66 -4.82 -20.60
CA ALA A 362 4.89 -4.54 -19.86
C ALA A 362 6.16 -5.16 -20.48
N SER A 363 6.00 -6.03 -21.48
CA SER A 363 7.10 -6.61 -22.27
C SER A 363 7.40 -5.81 -23.56
N THR A 364 6.72 -4.68 -23.78
CA THR A 364 6.92 -3.85 -24.98
C THR A 364 8.16 -2.94 -24.88
N PRO A 365 8.78 -2.56 -26.02
CA PRO A 365 9.82 -1.52 -26.05
C PRO A 365 9.34 -0.15 -25.53
N ALA A 366 8.04 0.13 -25.63
CA ALA A 366 7.43 1.34 -25.10
C ALA A 366 7.47 1.37 -23.57
N TYR A 367 7.18 0.25 -22.90
CA TYR A 367 7.34 0.13 -21.44
C TYR A 367 8.80 0.35 -21.01
N MET A 368 9.76 -0.21 -21.76
CA MET A 368 11.19 -0.01 -21.47
C MET A 368 11.64 1.45 -21.68
N SER A 369 11.08 2.16 -22.66
CA SER A 369 11.33 3.60 -22.84
C SER A 369 10.71 4.45 -21.72
N TYR A 370 9.54 4.07 -21.23
CA TYR A 370 8.91 4.68 -20.04
C TYR A 370 9.78 4.52 -18.79
N LEU A 371 10.38 3.33 -18.57
CA LEU A 371 11.36 3.13 -17.49
C LEU A 371 12.69 3.86 -17.71
N GLY A 372 13.12 4.05 -18.96
CA GLY A 372 14.28 4.88 -19.29
C GLY A 372 14.12 6.33 -18.85
N ALA A 373 12.91 6.90 -19.00
CA ALA A 373 12.58 8.24 -18.49
C ALA A 373 12.62 8.31 -16.95
N ALA A 374 12.18 7.24 -16.28
CA ALA A 374 12.25 7.11 -14.83
C ALA A 374 13.70 7.07 -14.32
N SER A 375 14.59 6.30 -14.95
CA SER A 375 16.02 6.27 -14.60
C SER A 375 16.72 7.63 -14.78
N GLY A 376 16.22 8.49 -15.67
CA GLY A 376 16.72 9.84 -15.87
C GLY A 376 16.26 10.87 -14.83
N SER A 377 15.40 10.49 -13.88
CA SER A 377 14.72 11.40 -12.94
C SER A 377 14.88 11.00 -11.45
N PRO A 378 16.10 10.71 -10.93
CA PRO A 378 16.29 10.29 -9.55
C PRO A 378 15.99 11.41 -8.52
N PRO A 379 15.53 11.09 -7.30
CA PRO A 379 15.17 9.75 -6.83
C PRO A 379 13.89 9.23 -7.50
N SER A 380 13.93 7.99 -7.97
CA SER A 380 12.82 7.34 -8.69
C SER A 380 12.58 5.92 -8.17
N LEU A 381 11.31 5.57 -7.97
CA LEU A 381 10.86 4.24 -7.60
C LEU A 381 9.83 3.75 -8.61
N HIS A 382 10.06 2.57 -9.17
CA HIS A 382 9.11 1.90 -10.04
C HIS A 382 8.23 0.94 -9.22
N VAL A 383 6.92 1.15 -9.29
CA VAL A 383 5.90 0.35 -8.59
C VAL A 383 5.21 -0.52 -9.64
N ILE A 384 5.71 -1.75 -9.82
CA ILE A 384 5.22 -2.67 -10.86
C ILE A 384 4.04 -3.49 -10.34
N TYR A 385 2.96 -3.60 -11.10
CA TYR A 385 1.85 -4.49 -10.75
C TYR A 385 2.27 -5.96 -10.93
N ILE A 386 1.83 -6.83 -10.02
CA ILE A 386 2.21 -8.24 -9.98
C ILE A 386 1.93 -9.00 -11.28
N ASN A 387 0.90 -8.60 -12.03
CA ASN A 387 0.45 -9.18 -13.30
C ASN A 387 1.39 -8.88 -14.48
N THR A 388 2.67 -9.20 -14.30
CA THR A 388 3.80 -8.98 -15.21
C THR A 388 4.77 -10.16 -15.10
N SER A 389 5.55 -10.43 -16.15
CA SER A 389 6.52 -11.53 -16.15
C SER A 389 7.64 -11.32 -15.12
N LEU A 390 8.33 -12.40 -14.73
CA LEU A 390 9.53 -12.31 -13.88
C LEU A 390 10.70 -11.64 -14.63
N GLU A 391 10.75 -11.84 -15.95
CA GLU A 391 11.68 -11.18 -16.89
C GLU A 391 11.51 -9.65 -16.89
N THR A 392 10.28 -9.14 -17.03
CA THR A 392 9.99 -7.70 -16.93
C THR A 392 10.39 -7.16 -15.56
N LYS A 393 10.11 -7.87 -14.46
CA LYS A 393 10.52 -7.47 -13.11
C LYS A 393 12.04 -7.35 -12.99
N ALA A 394 12.79 -8.31 -13.56
CA ALA A 394 14.25 -8.31 -13.54
C ALA A 394 14.84 -7.14 -14.34
N TYR A 395 14.44 -6.96 -15.61
CA TYR A 395 14.95 -5.87 -16.45
C TYR A 395 14.55 -4.49 -15.89
N ALA A 396 13.35 -4.36 -15.35
CA ALA A 396 12.91 -3.12 -14.73
C ALA A 396 13.73 -2.79 -13.47
N HIS A 397 14.04 -3.79 -12.64
CA HIS A 397 14.80 -3.56 -11.41
C HIS A 397 16.26 -3.13 -11.68
N GLU A 398 16.89 -3.64 -12.74
CA GLU A 398 18.25 -3.21 -13.12
C GLU A 398 18.29 -1.78 -13.69
N LEU A 399 17.18 -1.25 -14.21
CA LEU A 399 17.09 0.13 -14.70
C LEU A 399 16.64 1.12 -13.61
N VAL A 400 15.68 0.71 -12.78
CA VAL A 400 15.06 1.55 -11.75
C VAL A 400 14.78 0.70 -10.51
N PRO A 401 15.11 1.18 -9.29
CA PRO A 401 14.73 0.51 -8.06
C PRO A 401 13.23 0.17 -8.07
N THR A 402 12.90 -1.12 -7.97
CA THR A 402 11.55 -1.62 -8.28
C THR A 402 10.95 -2.38 -7.09
N ILE A 403 9.68 -2.12 -6.81
CA ILE A 403 8.84 -2.87 -5.86
C ILE A 403 7.60 -3.38 -6.58
N THR A 404 7.23 -4.63 -6.33
CA THR A 404 5.96 -5.18 -6.83
C THR A 404 4.79 -4.67 -5.98
N CYS A 405 3.61 -4.55 -6.56
CA CYS A 405 2.36 -4.26 -5.86
C CYS A 405 1.22 -5.17 -6.33
N THR A 406 0.14 -5.17 -5.56
CA THR A 406 -1.16 -5.76 -5.89
C THR A 406 -2.24 -4.68 -5.78
N SER A 407 -3.44 -4.92 -6.32
CA SER A 407 -4.58 -3.99 -6.16
C SER A 407 -5.04 -3.81 -4.69
N SER A 408 -4.60 -4.67 -3.76
CA SER A 408 -4.92 -4.55 -2.33
C SER A 408 -3.95 -3.65 -1.55
N ASN A 409 -2.72 -3.45 -2.04
CA ASN A 409 -1.68 -2.68 -1.35
C ASN A 409 -1.05 -1.54 -2.15
N VAL A 410 -1.27 -1.41 -3.46
CA VAL A 410 -0.64 -0.37 -4.31
C VAL A 410 -0.76 1.06 -3.76
N VAL A 411 -1.94 1.44 -3.26
CA VAL A 411 -2.16 2.77 -2.64
C VAL A 411 -1.26 2.98 -1.43
N GLN A 412 -1.17 1.97 -0.55
CA GLN A 412 -0.35 2.01 0.66
C GLN A 412 1.14 1.96 0.34
N THR A 413 1.55 1.18 -0.67
CA THR A 413 2.94 1.15 -1.17
C THR A 413 3.39 2.51 -1.69
N ILE A 414 2.53 3.20 -2.46
CA ILE A 414 2.82 4.53 -3.02
C ILE A 414 2.93 5.60 -1.92
N LEU A 415 2.00 5.60 -0.95
CA LEU A 415 2.02 6.53 0.18
C LEU A 415 3.27 6.30 1.06
N GLN A 416 3.50 5.08 1.54
CA GLN A 416 4.68 4.79 2.39
C GLN A 416 6.00 5.09 1.65
N ALA A 417 6.09 4.82 0.34
CA ALA A 417 7.28 5.17 -0.45
C ALA A 417 7.54 6.68 -0.45
N PHE A 418 6.51 7.50 -0.67
CA PHE A 418 6.60 8.96 -0.65
C PHE A 418 6.84 9.53 0.75
N ALA A 419 6.48 8.80 1.80
CA ALA A 419 6.79 9.15 3.19
C ALA A 419 8.23 8.79 3.60
N GLN A 420 8.80 7.69 3.08
CA GLN A 420 10.16 7.23 3.41
C GLN A 420 11.27 7.84 2.55
N ILE A 421 10.99 8.17 1.28
CA ILE A 421 12.00 8.66 0.34
C ILE A 421 11.72 10.14 0.01
N PRO A 422 12.56 11.09 0.48
CA PRO A 422 12.42 12.50 0.14
C PRO A 422 12.44 12.76 -1.36
N ASP A 423 11.57 13.68 -1.80
CA ASP A 423 11.45 14.16 -3.18
C ASP A 423 11.25 13.10 -4.28
N LEU A 424 10.76 11.91 -3.89
CA LEU A 424 10.56 10.76 -4.77
C LEU A 424 9.62 11.00 -5.96
N ASN A 425 10.08 10.64 -7.16
CA ASN A 425 9.23 10.41 -8.33
C ASN A 425 8.76 8.95 -8.38
N ILE A 426 7.46 8.73 -8.52
CA ILE A 426 6.85 7.40 -8.50
C ILE A 426 6.38 7.03 -9.91
N TRP A 427 6.79 5.87 -10.39
CA TRP A 427 6.50 5.39 -11.74
C TRP A 427 5.72 4.07 -11.64
N TYR A 428 4.41 4.11 -11.92
CA TYR A 428 3.52 2.97 -11.77
C TYR A 428 3.11 2.35 -13.12
N GLY A 429 3.07 1.02 -13.20
CA GLY A 429 2.61 0.32 -14.39
C GLY A 429 2.42 -1.18 -14.21
N PRO A 430 1.90 -1.90 -15.23
CA PRO A 430 1.57 -1.41 -16.56
C PRO A 430 0.10 -0.98 -16.72
N ASP A 431 -0.80 -1.24 -15.75
CA ASP A 431 -2.23 -1.00 -15.94
C ASP A 431 -2.60 0.50 -15.88
N SER A 432 -2.93 1.08 -17.03
CA SER A 432 -3.20 2.50 -17.22
C SER A 432 -4.48 2.97 -16.54
N TYR A 433 -5.48 2.10 -16.41
CA TYR A 433 -6.71 2.42 -15.67
C TYR A 433 -6.44 2.49 -14.17
N MET A 434 -5.74 1.50 -13.60
CA MET A 434 -5.33 1.53 -12.20
C MET A 434 -4.44 2.74 -11.91
N GLY A 435 -3.54 3.12 -12.82
CA GLY A 435 -2.72 4.34 -12.69
C GLY A 435 -3.55 5.62 -12.63
N ALA A 436 -4.46 5.81 -13.59
CA ALA A 436 -5.37 6.95 -13.64
C ALA A 436 -6.32 6.99 -12.41
N ASN A 437 -6.83 5.83 -11.99
CA ASN A 437 -7.73 5.67 -10.86
C ASN A 437 -7.03 5.94 -9.51
N ILE A 438 -5.76 5.55 -9.36
CA ILE A 438 -4.93 5.92 -8.19
C ILE A 438 -4.70 7.44 -8.17
N ALA A 439 -4.33 8.05 -9.29
CA ALA A 439 -4.18 9.50 -9.37
C ALA A 439 -5.51 10.24 -9.05
N LYS A 440 -6.65 9.69 -9.50
CA LYS A 440 -7.98 10.23 -9.19
C LYS A 440 -8.38 10.05 -7.72
N LEU A 441 -8.00 8.94 -7.10
CA LEU A 441 -8.19 8.70 -5.66
C LEU A 441 -7.39 9.70 -4.83
N PHE A 442 -6.11 9.92 -5.16
CA PHE A 442 -5.29 10.94 -4.49
C PHE A 442 -5.82 12.35 -4.74
N GLN A 443 -6.34 12.67 -5.93
CA GLN A 443 -7.02 13.96 -6.17
C GLN A 443 -8.21 14.15 -5.22
N GLN A 444 -9.02 13.11 -4.98
CA GLN A 444 -10.11 13.18 -4.00
C GLN A 444 -9.61 13.28 -2.55
N MET A 445 -8.50 12.62 -2.19
CA MET A 445 -7.88 12.76 -0.87
C MET A 445 -7.42 14.21 -0.58
N THR A 446 -7.06 15.02 -1.59
CA THR A 446 -6.74 16.44 -1.34
C THR A 446 -7.93 17.29 -0.86
N MET A 447 -9.16 16.75 -0.93
CA MET A 447 -10.41 17.38 -0.49
C MET A 447 -10.97 16.77 0.82
N MET A 448 -10.30 15.77 1.40
CA MET A 448 -10.66 15.15 2.68
C MET A 448 -10.09 15.95 3.86
N SER A 449 -10.56 15.68 5.09
CA SER A 449 -9.92 16.26 6.28
C SER A 449 -8.58 15.57 6.56
N ASP A 450 -7.64 16.27 7.21
CA ASP A 450 -6.33 15.69 7.52
C ASP A 450 -6.44 14.48 8.47
N GLU A 451 -7.47 14.43 9.33
CA GLU A 451 -7.80 13.26 10.14
C GLU A 451 -8.23 12.06 9.29
N GLU A 452 -9.09 12.26 8.28
CA GLU A 452 -9.51 11.19 7.36
C GLU A 452 -8.37 10.73 6.43
N ILE A 453 -7.37 11.59 6.16
CA ILE A 453 -6.14 11.21 5.45
C ILE A 453 -5.21 10.41 6.38
N ALA A 454 -5.08 10.81 7.65
CA ALA A 454 -4.31 10.09 8.65
C ALA A 454 -4.89 8.69 8.97
N GLU A 455 -6.22 8.51 8.90
CA GLU A 455 -6.88 7.19 8.93
C GLU A 455 -6.45 6.27 7.78
N ILE A 456 -6.12 6.85 6.61
CA ILE A 456 -5.58 6.10 5.45
C ILE A 456 -4.08 5.85 5.63
N HIS A 457 -3.31 6.86 6.03
CA HIS A 457 -1.87 6.76 6.24
C HIS A 457 -1.35 7.87 7.18
N PRO A 458 -0.78 7.55 8.36
CA PRO A 458 -0.53 8.52 9.43
C PRO A 458 0.55 9.57 9.13
N ALA A 459 1.39 9.34 8.11
CA ALA A 459 2.41 10.29 7.67
C ALA A 459 1.90 11.32 6.64
N HIS A 460 0.61 11.30 6.26
CA HIS A 460 0.05 12.16 5.22
C HIS A 460 -1.06 13.11 5.70
N ASN A 461 -1.09 14.24 5.02
CA ASN A 461 -2.08 15.32 5.10
C ASN A 461 -2.37 15.85 3.68
N GLY A 462 -3.35 16.75 3.52
CA GLY A 462 -3.80 17.26 2.23
C GLY A 462 -2.67 17.89 1.38
N ASP A 463 -1.69 18.55 2.00
CA ASP A 463 -0.56 19.17 1.30
C ASP A 463 0.47 18.14 0.82
N SER A 464 0.74 17.10 1.60
CA SER A 464 1.62 16.00 1.16
C SER A 464 1.05 15.25 -0.05
N ILE A 465 -0.28 15.06 -0.10
CA ILE A 465 -0.96 14.46 -1.26
C ILE A 465 -0.95 15.42 -2.47
N ARG A 466 -1.10 16.74 -2.25
CA ARG A 466 -0.90 17.75 -3.30
C ARG A 466 0.52 17.74 -3.87
N SER A 467 1.54 17.43 -3.05
CA SER A 467 2.94 17.30 -3.48
C SER A 467 3.24 15.98 -4.20
N LEU A 468 2.55 14.88 -3.84
CA LEU A 468 2.65 13.58 -4.50
C LEU A 468 2.08 13.59 -5.93
N LEU A 469 0.92 14.21 -6.14
CA LEU A 469 0.21 14.21 -7.43
C LEU A 469 1.07 14.56 -8.67
N PRO A 470 1.88 15.64 -8.70
CA PRO A 470 2.74 15.95 -9.86
C PRO A 470 3.95 15.02 -10.02
N ARG A 471 4.25 14.19 -9.02
CA ARG A 471 5.36 13.21 -8.99
C ARG A 471 4.89 11.77 -9.24
N LEU A 472 3.59 11.56 -9.43
CA LEU A 472 3.00 10.26 -9.77
C LEU A 472 2.86 10.12 -11.28
N HIS A 473 3.83 9.44 -11.89
CA HIS A 473 3.81 9.05 -13.29
C HIS A 473 3.22 7.65 -13.43
N TYR A 474 2.42 7.40 -14.47
CA TYR A 474 1.92 6.06 -14.77
C TYR A 474 1.90 5.77 -16.28
N TYR A 475 2.08 4.50 -16.63
CA TYR A 475 2.09 4.03 -18.02
C TYR A 475 0.71 4.14 -18.67
N GLN A 476 0.65 4.45 -19.98
CA GLN A 476 -0.60 4.81 -20.68
C GLN A 476 -1.12 3.74 -21.67
N ASP A 477 -0.28 2.76 -22.07
CA ASP A 477 -0.60 1.82 -23.15
C ASP A 477 -0.81 0.36 -22.66
N GLY A 478 -1.19 0.15 -21.39
CA GLY A 478 -1.40 -1.18 -20.82
C GLY A 478 -2.77 -1.34 -20.18
N THR A 479 -3.55 -2.34 -20.59
CA THR A 479 -4.90 -2.57 -20.05
C THR A 479 -5.19 -4.04 -19.79
N CYS A 480 -5.95 -4.31 -18.72
CA CYS A 480 -6.56 -5.60 -18.49
C CYS A 480 -7.77 -5.79 -19.41
N ILE A 481 -7.70 -6.74 -20.35
CA ILE A 481 -8.79 -7.03 -21.31
C ILE A 481 -10.12 -7.39 -20.62
N VAL A 482 -10.06 -7.92 -19.39
CA VAL A 482 -11.23 -8.29 -18.59
C VAL A 482 -11.92 -7.05 -18.02
N HIS A 483 -11.16 -6.12 -17.45
CA HIS A 483 -11.72 -4.92 -16.82
C HIS A 483 -12.07 -3.82 -17.84
N HIS A 484 -11.41 -3.79 -19.00
CA HIS A 484 -11.78 -2.91 -20.11
C HIS A 484 -13.25 -3.06 -20.56
N LEU A 485 -13.86 -4.24 -20.36
CA LEU A 485 -15.27 -4.50 -20.66
C LEU A 485 -16.26 -3.70 -19.80
N PHE A 486 -15.83 -3.08 -18.69
CA PHE A 486 -16.67 -2.18 -17.87
C PHE A 486 -16.65 -0.72 -18.38
N GLY A 487 -16.68 -0.55 -19.69
CA GLY A 487 -16.75 0.76 -20.36
C GLY A 487 -18.18 1.30 -20.51
N HIS A 488 -18.31 2.27 -21.41
CA HIS A 488 -19.47 3.17 -21.50
C HIS A 488 -20.85 2.49 -21.54
N GLU A 489 -21.08 1.51 -22.42
CA GLU A 489 -22.36 0.79 -22.52
C GLU A 489 -22.77 0.15 -21.19
N VAL A 490 -21.79 -0.42 -20.47
CA VAL A 490 -22.02 -1.02 -19.16
C VAL A 490 -22.34 0.04 -18.12
N VAL A 491 -21.62 1.17 -18.11
CA VAL A 491 -21.86 2.27 -17.17
C VAL A 491 -23.23 2.93 -17.38
N GLU A 492 -23.62 3.18 -18.63
CA GLU A 492 -24.94 3.71 -19.00
C GLU A 492 -26.06 2.78 -18.50
N LYS A 493 -25.95 1.48 -18.81
CA LYS A 493 -26.93 0.46 -18.38
C LYS A 493 -26.96 0.25 -16.85
N ILE A 494 -25.84 0.44 -16.14
CA ILE A 494 -25.82 0.46 -14.67
C ILE A 494 -26.55 1.69 -14.14
N ASN A 495 -26.34 2.88 -14.71
CA ASN A 495 -27.03 4.10 -14.30
C ASN A 495 -28.55 3.98 -14.51
N ASP A 496 -28.98 3.45 -15.66
CA ASP A 496 -30.40 3.35 -15.99
C ASP A 496 -31.14 2.31 -15.14
N MET A 497 -30.59 1.09 -15.02
CA MET A 497 -31.29 -0.04 -14.38
C MET A 497 -30.85 -0.35 -12.93
N TYR A 498 -29.65 0.05 -12.51
CA TYR A 498 -28.98 -0.42 -11.28
C TYR A 498 -28.43 0.70 -10.37
N CYS A 499 -28.80 1.98 -10.59
CA CYS A 499 -28.37 3.11 -9.75
C CYS A 499 -28.84 3.06 -8.27
N ASP A 500 -29.81 2.18 -7.97
CA ASP A 500 -30.30 1.82 -6.63
C ASP A 500 -29.62 0.58 -6.03
N ALA A 501 -28.77 -0.11 -6.78
CA ALA A 501 -28.00 -1.27 -6.32
C ALA A 501 -26.70 -0.86 -5.61
N PHE A 502 -26.10 -1.81 -4.91
CA PHE A 502 -24.74 -1.66 -4.39
C PHE A 502 -23.71 -1.80 -5.51
N LEU A 503 -22.95 -0.75 -5.80
CA LEU A 503 -21.98 -0.73 -6.90
C LEU A 503 -20.57 -1.05 -6.39
N THR A 504 -19.93 -2.06 -6.98
CA THR A 504 -18.58 -2.48 -6.63
C THR A 504 -17.67 -2.35 -7.85
N ALA A 505 -16.43 -1.89 -7.67
CA ALA A 505 -15.46 -1.79 -8.77
C ALA A 505 -14.04 -2.17 -8.33
N HIS A 506 -13.32 -2.84 -9.23
CA HIS A 506 -11.89 -3.05 -9.11
C HIS A 506 -11.11 -1.79 -9.49
N LEU A 507 -9.85 -1.65 -9.08
CA LEU A 507 -9.00 -0.53 -9.51
C LEU A 507 -8.64 -0.55 -11.01
N GLU A 508 -8.69 -1.72 -11.66
CA GLU A 508 -8.38 -1.90 -13.10
C GLU A 508 -9.52 -1.47 -14.06
N VAL A 509 -10.69 -1.01 -13.58
CA VAL A 509 -11.81 -0.64 -14.46
C VAL A 509 -11.63 0.74 -15.12
N PRO A 510 -12.21 0.97 -16.32
CA PRO A 510 -12.31 2.30 -16.92
C PRO A 510 -12.79 3.39 -15.94
N GLY A 511 -12.22 4.59 -16.08
CA GLY A 511 -12.41 5.70 -15.14
C GLY A 511 -13.87 6.14 -14.93
N GLU A 512 -14.75 5.81 -15.87
CA GLU A 512 -16.20 6.00 -15.78
C GLU A 512 -16.86 5.05 -14.76
N MET A 513 -16.58 3.73 -14.83
CA MET A 513 -17.07 2.76 -13.83
C MET A 513 -16.43 3.00 -12.45
N PHE A 514 -15.14 3.38 -12.42
CA PHE A 514 -14.49 3.81 -11.18
C PHE A 514 -15.20 5.02 -10.57
N SER A 515 -15.53 6.05 -11.37
CA SER A 515 -16.20 7.27 -10.89
C SER A 515 -17.61 6.98 -10.37
N LEU A 516 -18.38 6.15 -11.08
CA LEU A 516 -19.72 5.71 -10.66
C LEU A 516 -19.68 4.94 -9.33
N ALA A 517 -18.74 4.00 -9.18
CA ALA A 517 -18.59 3.26 -7.93
C ALA A 517 -18.03 4.12 -6.78
N MET A 518 -17.20 5.13 -7.07
CA MET A 518 -16.76 6.12 -6.07
C MET A 518 -17.90 7.08 -5.64
N GLU A 519 -18.84 7.42 -6.52
CA GLU A 519 -20.06 8.14 -6.14
C GLU A 519 -20.96 7.28 -5.24
N ALA A 520 -21.22 6.03 -5.64
CA ALA A 520 -21.95 5.08 -4.80
C ALA A 520 -21.26 4.89 -3.43
N LYS A 521 -19.92 4.85 -3.38
CA LYS A 521 -19.13 4.81 -2.14
C LYS A 521 -19.37 6.04 -1.25
N ARG A 522 -19.45 7.26 -1.80
CA ARG A 522 -19.85 8.48 -1.04
C ARG A 522 -21.26 8.35 -0.45
N ARG A 523 -22.19 7.72 -1.19
CA ARG A 523 -23.57 7.40 -0.74
C ARG A 523 -23.67 6.20 0.22
N GLY A 524 -22.56 5.56 0.61
CA GLY A 524 -22.55 4.31 1.38
C GLY A 524 -23.07 3.08 0.59
N MET A 525 -23.36 3.25 -0.69
CA MET A 525 -23.91 2.27 -1.63
C MET A 525 -22.82 1.63 -2.52
N GLY A 526 -21.54 1.77 -2.20
CA GLY A 526 -20.50 1.18 -3.04
C GLY A 526 -19.12 1.07 -2.43
N VAL A 527 -18.24 0.40 -3.18
CA VAL A 527 -16.84 0.14 -2.80
C VAL A 527 -15.96 0.14 -4.05
N VAL A 528 -14.74 0.63 -3.88
CA VAL A 528 -13.68 0.56 -4.88
C VAL A 528 -12.38 0.13 -4.20
N GLY A 529 -11.67 -0.83 -4.79
CA GLY A 529 -10.44 -1.42 -4.25
C GLY A 529 -10.10 -2.76 -4.91
N SER A 530 -9.50 -3.66 -4.14
CA SER A 530 -9.22 -5.05 -4.56
C SER A 530 -10.46 -5.95 -4.48
N THR A 531 -10.34 -7.14 -5.07
CA THR A 531 -11.28 -8.27 -4.91
C THR A 531 -11.65 -8.54 -3.44
N GLN A 532 -10.68 -8.51 -2.53
CA GLN A 532 -10.93 -8.69 -1.10
C GLN A 532 -11.79 -7.55 -0.52
N ASN A 533 -11.55 -6.30 -0.91
CA ASN A 533 -12.38 -5.17 -0.46
C ASN A 533 -13.82 -5.27 -0.96
N ILE A 534 -14.03 -5.76 -2.19
CA ILE A 534 -15.35 -6.04 -2.75
C ILE A 534 -16.06 -7.14 -1.94
N LEU A 535 -15.36 -8.24 -1.67
CA LEU A 535 -15.91 -9.37 -0.91
C LEU A 535 -16.29 -8.98 0.54
N ASP A 536 -15.44 -8.22 1.23
CA ASP A 536 -15.71 -7.80 2.61
C ASP A 536 -16.81 -6.74 2.71
N PHE A 537 -16.92 -5.85 1.72
CA PHE A 537 -18.08 -4.94 1.61
C PHE A 537 -19.40 -5.71 1.44
N ILE A 538 -19.42 -6.75 0.59
CA ILE A 538 -20.61 -7.61 0.42
C ILE A 538 -20.95 -8.30 1.75
N LYS A 539 -19.98 -8.92 2.43
CA LYS A 539 -20.19 -9.52 3.77
C LYS A 539 -20.77 -8.52 4.76
N GLN A 540 -20.23 -7.31 4.82
CA GLN A 540 -20.67 -6.26 5.72
C GLN A 540 -22.13 -5.86 5.47
N ARG A 541 -22.50 -5.55 4.22
CA ARG A 541 -23.87 -5.18 3.86
C ARG A 541 -24.88 -6.32 4.11
N VAL A 542 -24.47 -7.58 3.90
CA VAL A 542 -25.29 -8.77 4.20
C VAL A 542 -25.49 -8.95 5.71
N GLN A 543 -24.44 -8.79 6.52
CA GLN A 543 -24.55 -8.83 7.98
C GLN A 543 -25.45 -7.71 8.50
N GLU A 544 -25.29 -6.48 8.00
CA GLU A 544 -26.14 -5.33 8.35
C GLU A 544 -27.61 -5.48 7.95
N ALA A 545 -27.96 -6.40 7.03
CA ALA A 545 -29.36 -6.79 6.78
C ALA A 545 -29.85 -7.87 7.75
N LEU A 546 -29.03 -8.90 8.02
CA LEU A 546 -29.33 -9.95 9.01
C LEU A 546 -29.50 -9.38 10.43
N ASP A 547 -28.73 -8.35 10.78
CA ASP A 547 -28.79 -7.67 12.09
C ASP A 547 -30.02 -6.76 12.23
N ARG A 548 -30.62 -6.31 11.12
CA ARG A 548 -31.88 -5.55 11.11
C ARG A 548 -33.12 -6.45 11.23
N ASP A 549 -33.01 -7.74 10.94
CA ASP A 549 -34.09 -8.75 10.97
C ASP A 549 -35.36 -8.32 10.21
N VAL A 550 -35.17 -7.80 8.99
CA VAL A 550 -36.24 -7.40 8.05
C VAL A 550 -36.04 -8.09 6.70
N ASN A 551 -37.14 -8.28 5.96
CA ASN A 551 -37.06 -8.77 4.58
C ASN A 551 -36.29 -7.75 3.74
N ASP A 552 -35.24 -8.20 3.04
CA ASP A 552 -34.33 -7.32 2.29
C ASP A 552 -33.83 -8.04 1.03
N HIS A 553 -33.60 -7.29 -0.06
CA HIS A 553 -33.16 -7.82 -1.35
C HIS A 553 -31.92 -7.07 -1.83
N LEU A 554 -30.77 -7.45 -1.28
CA LEU A 554 -29.50 -6.76 -1.50
C LEU A 554 -28.96 -7.08 -2.91
N ARG A 555 -29.07 -6.12 -3.83
CA ARG A 555 -28.50 -6.25 -5.19
C ARG A 555 -27.10 -5.65 -5.26
N PHE A 556 -26.12 -6.42 -5.74
CA PHE A 556 -24.73 -6.00 -5.92
C PHE A 556 -24.32 -6.10 -7.39
N VAL A 557 -23.72 -5.05 -7.94
CA VAL A 557 -23.14 -5.03 -9.29
C VAL A 557 -21.64 -5.25 -9.20
N LEU A 558 -21.12 -6.28 -9.89
CA LEU A 558 -19.70 -6.63 -9.89
C LEU A 558 -18.93 -5.95 -11.04
N GLY A 559 -18.26 -4.83 -10.76
CA GLY A 559 -17.26 -4.22 -11.64
C GLY A 559 -15.89 -4.90 -11.51
N THR A 560 -15.82 -6.22 -11.65
CA THR A 560 -14.60 -7.02 -11.55
C THR A 560 -14.76 -8.39 -12.23
N GLU A 561 -13.68 -9.17 -12.34
CA GLU A 561 -13.73 -10.51 -12.95
C GLU A 561 -14.71 -11.45 -12.23
N SER A 562 -15.51 -12.14 -13.03
CA SER A 562 -16.59 -13.02 -12.59
C SER A 562 -16.15 -14.27 -11.82
N GLY A 563 -14.88 -14.69 -11.88
CA GLY A 563 -14.32 -15.79 -11.07
C GLY A 563 -14.47 -15.59 -9.55
N MET A 564 -14.79 -14.38 -9.09
CA MET A 564 -15.19 -14.11 -7.70
C MET A 564 -16.51 -14.78 -7.26
N VAL A 565 -17.35 -15.25 -8.20
CA VAL A 565 -18.69 -15.81 -7.93
C VAL A 565 -18.67 -16.85 -6.82
N THR A 566 -17.81 -17.87 -6.90
CA THR A 566 -17.79 -18.97 -5.93
C THR A 566 -17.45 -18.47 -4.52
N SER A 567 -16.46 -17.58 -4.40
CA SER A 567 -16.05 -16.97 -3.12
C SER A 567 -17.14 -16.11 -2.50
N ILE A 568 -17.86 -15.31 -3.32
CA ILE A 568 -18.97 -14.48 -2.85
C ILE A 568 -20.15 -15.37 -2.41
N VAL A 569 -20.58 -16.32 -3.24
CA VAL A 569 -21.70 -17.22 -2.92
C VAL A 569 -21.39 -18.08 -1.70
N ALA A 570 -20.17 -18.58 -1.54
CA ALA A 570 -19.75 -19.32 -0.34
C ALA A 570 -19.83 -18.45 0.93
N ALA A 571 -19.30 -17.22 0.88
CA ALA A 571 -19.36 -16.29 2.01
C ALA A 571 -20.81 -15.90 2.38
N VAL A 572 -21.65 -15.58 1.38
CA VAL A 572 -23.06 -15.25 1.59
C VAL A 572 -23.84 -16.43 2.17
N ARG A 573 -23.65 -17.65 1.62
CA ARG A 573 -24.29 -18.87 2.15
C ARG A 573 -23.84 -19.20 3.57
N HIS A 574 -22.60 -18.88 3.95
CA HIS A 574 -22.15 -19.04 5.33
C HIS A 574 -22.89 -18.10 6.29
N LEU A 575 -23.04 -16.82 5.92
CA LEU A 575 -23.79 -15.83 6.71
C LEU A 575 -25.27 -16.23 6.85
N LEU A 576 -25.97 -16.46 5.72
CA LEU A 576 -27.38 -16.88 5.69
C LEU A 576 -27.60 -18.27 6.34
N GLY A 577 -26.59 -19.15 6.32
CA GLY A 577 -26.64 -20.49 6.90
C GLY A 577 -26.44 -20.54 8.41
N SER A 578 -25.94 -19.45 9.02
CA SER A 578 -25.69 -19.35 10.47
C SER A 578 -26.95 -19.03 11.28
N THR A 579 -27.96 -18.40 10.67
CA THR A 579 -29.14 -17.80 11.30
C THR A 579 -30.38 -18.72 11.31
N LYS A 580 -30.18 -20.03 11.51
CA LYS A 580 -31.24 -21.06 11.44
C LYS A 580 -32.25 -21.02 12.60
N SER A 581 -33.20 -20.09 12.54
CA SER A 581 -34.41 -20.04 13.37
C SER A 581 -35.61 -19.66 12.51
N SER A 582 -36.70 -20.43 12.58
CA SER A 582 -37.81 -20.41 11.60
C SER A 582 -38.69 -19.15 11.56
N GLU A 583 -38.37 -18.14 12.36
CA GLU A 583 -39.13 -16.87 12.47
C GLU A 583 -38.32 -15.63 12.03
N LYS A 584 -37.05 -15.81 11.64
CA LYS A 584 -36.20 -14.71 11.15
C LYS A 584 -36.54 -14.28 9.72
N ALA A 585 -36.25 -13.02 9.41
CA ALA A 585 -36.62 -12.41 8.14
C ALA A 585 -35.84 -12.94 6.93
N LYS A 586 -36.43 -12.82 5.74
CA LYS A 586 -35.84 -13.32 4.48
C LYS A 586 -34.93 -12.29 3.83
N VAL A 587 -33.62 -12.50 3.95
CA VAL A 587 -32.61 -11.74 3.20
C VAL A 587 -32.23 -12.50 1.93
N ASN A 588 -32.47 -11.87 0.79
CA ASN A 588 -32.01 -12.31 -0.54
C ASN A 588 -30.81 -11.47 -0.97
N VAL A 589 -29.84 -12.10 -1.66
CA VAL A 589 -28.63 -11.43 -2.15
C VAL A 589 -28.48 -11.69 -3.64
N GLU A 590 -28.69 -10.66 -4.46
CA GLU A 590 -28.61 -10.73 -5.92
C GLU A 590 -27.26 -10.20 -6.42
N ILE A 591 -26.41 -11.09 -6.90
CA ILE A 591 -25.11 -10.78 -7.51
C ILE A 591 -25.32 -10.61 -9.01
N VAL A 592 -25.02 -9.43 -9.55
CA VAL A 592 -25.25 -9.05 -10.95
C VAL A 592 -23.93 -8.99 -11.71
N PHE A 593 -23.89 -9.57 -12.91
CA PHE A 593 -22.71 -9.67 -13.78
C PHE A 593 -22.88 -8.78 -15.02
N PRO A 594 -22.22 -7.61 -15.07
CA PRO A 594 -22.27 -6.78 -16.27
C PRO A 594 -21.67 -7.48 -17.49
N VAL A 595 -22.32 -7.26 -18.64
CA VAL A 595 -21.85 -7.68 -19.97
C VAL A 595 -21.80 -6.46 -20.88
N SER A 596 -20.68 -6.29 -21.59
CA SER A 596 -20.59 -5.41 -22.77
C SER A 596 -20.98 -6.19 -24.02
N SER A 597 -21.57 -5.52 -25.01
CA SER A 597 -21.85 -6.10 -26.32
C SER A 597 -20.58 -6.46 -27.11
N ASP A 598 -19.43 -5.84 -26.82
CA ASP A 598 -18.13 -6.19 -27.42
C ASP A 598 -17.66 -7.61 -27.07
N ALA A 599 -18.19 -8.18 -25.99
CA ALA A 599 -17.97 -9.58 -25.63
C ALA A 599 -18.78 -10.57 -26.51
N ILE A 600 -19.53 -10.09 -27.52
CA ILE A 600 -20.23 -10.90 -28.54
C ILE A 600 -19.38 -10.94 -29.80
N THR A 601 -18.45 -11.90 -29.90
CA THR A 601 -17.70 -12.13 -31.14
C THR A 601 -18.64 -12.64 -32.24
N ARG A 602 -19.02 -11.77 -33.18
CA ARG A 602 -19.83 -12.13 -34.36
C ARG A 602 -19.10 -13.15 -35.22
N THR A 603 -19.56 -14.40 -35.22
CA THR A 603 -19.06 -15.45 -36.11
C THR A 603 -19.47 -15.17 -37.56
N SER A 604 -18.60 -14.52 -38.33
CA SER A 604 -18.78 -14.34 -39.77
C SER A 604 -18.62 -15.68 -40.49
N THR A 605 -19.74 -16.27 -40.90
CA THR A 605 -19.76 -17.45 -41.76
C THR A 605 -19.10 -17.14 -43.12
N ASN A 606 -18.33 -18.10 -43.64
CA ASN A 606 -17.69 -18.14 -44.96
C ASN A 606 -16.38 -17.36 -45.12
N SER A 607 -15.24 -18.03 -44.87
CA SER A 607 -14.12 -18.11 -45.84
C SER A 607 -13.08 -19.15 -45.41
N THR A 608 -12.25 -19.59 -46.36
CA THR A 608 -11.36 -20.76 -46.24
C THR A 608 -9.94 -20.41 -45.81
N SER A 609 -9.37 -21.23 -44.90
CA SER A 609 -7.93 -21.53 -44.77
C SER A 609 -6.95 -20.35 -44.95
N GLY A 610 -6.70 -19.60 -43.87
CA GLY A 610 -5.67 -18.56 -43.79
C GLY A 610 -5.16 -18.39 -42.36
N LEU A 611 -3.95 -17.84 -42.19
CA LEU A 611 -3.33 -17.59 -40.89
C LEU A 611 -3.94 -16.32 -40.26
N ASN A 612 -5.10 -16.47 -39.62
CA ASN A 612 -5.92 -15.34 -39.18
C ASN A 612 -5.53 -14.81 -37.80
N SER A 613 -4.76 -13.71 -37.76
CA SER A 613 -4.69 -12.83 -36.58
C SER A 613 -5.92 -11.93 -36.49
N VAL A 614 -6.40 -11.62 -35.28
CA VAL A 614 -7.52 -10.68 -35.08
C VAL A 614 -6.95 -9.29 -34.74
N LYS A 615 -7.33 -8.27 -35.53
CA LYS A 615 -7.12 -6.87 -35.15
C LYS A 615 -8.24 -6.42 -34.21
N VAL A 616 -7.86 -5.90 -33.05
CA VAL A 616 -8.74 -5.12 -32.17
C VAL A 616 -8.08 -3.75 -32.00
N GLY A 617 -8.59 -2.76 -32.75
CA GLY A 617 -7.88 -1.50 -32.98
C GLY A 617 -6.54 -1.74 -33.69
N ASP A 618 -5.48 -1.10 -33.19
CA ASP A 618 -4.11 -1.27 -33.71
C ASP A 618 -3.36 -2.47 -33.15
N ILE A 619 -3.91 -3.16 -32.14
CA ILE A 619 -3.30 -4.35 -31.55
C ILE A 619 -3.67 -5.59 -32.38
N ILE A 620 -2.64 -6.32 -32.80
CA ILE A 620 -2.76 -7.60 -33.50
C ILE A 620 -2.64 -8.71 -32.47
N LEU A 621 -3.75 -9.35 -32.12
CA LEU A 621 -3.78 -10.44 -31.14
C LEU A 621 -3.69 -11.82 -31.84
N PRO A 622 -2.90 -12.77 -31.31
CA PRO A 622 -3.03 -14.19 -31.62
C PRO A 622 -4.45 -14.67 -31.27
N VAL A 623 -4.94 -15.70 -31.98
CA VAL A 623 -6.28 -16.27 -31.73
C VAL A 623 -6.34 -16.80 -30.30
N ILE A 624 -7.19 -16.19 -29.47
CA ILE A 624 -7.30 -16.54 -28.05
C ILE A 624 -8.17 -17.80 -27.90
N PRO A 625 -7.68 -18.87 -27.22
CA PRO A 625 -8.47 -20.09 -26.99
C PRO A 625 -9.67 -19.84 -26.06
N GLY A 626 -10.86 -19.73 -26.66
CA GLY A 626 -12.12 -19.59 -25.93
C GLY A 626 -13.35 -19.82 -26.80
N ALA A 627 -13.38 -19.24 -28.01
CA ALA A 627 -14.49 -19.40 -28.96
C ALA A 627 -14.59 -20.82 -29.57
N ALA A 628 -13.53 -21.63 -29.50
CA ALA A 628 -13.45 -22.95 -30.14
C ALA A 628 -13.95 -24.12 -29.25
N SER A 629 -14.16 -23.90 -27.95
CA SER A 629 -14.28 -24.96 -26.94
C SER A 629 -15.68 -25.58 -26.79
N GLY A 630 -16.63 -25.27 -27.70
CA GLY A 630 -17.99 -25.83 -27.70
C GLY A 630 -18.97 -25.24 -26.69
N GLU A 631 -18.53 -24.83 -25.49
CA GLU A 631 -19.37 -24.10 -24.50
C GLU A 631 -19.56 -22.61 -24.89
N GLY A 632 -20.26 -22.40 -26.00
CA GLY A 632 -21.07 -21.21 -26.30
C GLY A 632 -20.46 -19.82 -26.08
N CYS A 633 -19.92 -19.24 -27.15
CA CYS A 633 -20.20 -17.83 -27.46
C CYS A 633 -21.71 -17.67 -27.71
N SER A 634 -22.51 -17.62 -26.64
CA SER A 634 -23.96 -17.48 -26.73
C SER A 634 -24.34 -16.09 -27.24
N ILE A 635 -25.49 -15.99 -27.91
CA ILE A 635 -26.03 -14.75 -28.49
C ILE A 635 -26.36 -13.63 -27.46
N HIS A 636 -26.03 -13.81 -26.18
CA HIS A 636 -26.31 -12.87 -25.08
C HIS A 636 -25.05 -12.36 -24.35
N GLY A 637 -23.85 -12.54 -24.93
CA GLY A 637 -22.61 -11.90 -24.46
C GLY A 637 -21.81 -12.64 -23.40
N GLY A 638 -20.49 -12.43 -23.42
CA GLY A 638 -19.57 -12.95 -22.40
C GLY A 638 -19.43 -11.99 -21.22
N CYS A 639 -19.69 -12.47 -20.00
CA CYS A 639 -19.33 -11.73 -18.78
C CYS A 639 -17.81 -11.61 -18.67
N ALA A 640 -17.35 -10.54 -18.01
CA ALA A 640 -15.93 -10.29 -17.74
C ALA A 640 -15.24 -11.53 -17.12
N SER A 641 -14.47 -12.23 -17.96
CA SER A 641 -13.76 -13.48 -17.64
C SER A 641 -12.44 -13.49 -18.40
N CYS A 642 -11.33 -13.83 -17.75
CA CYS A 642 -10.03 -13.91 -18.40
C CYS A 642 -9.96 -15.15 -19.31
N PRO A 643 -9.83 -14.98 -20.64
CA PRO A 643 -9.80 -16.12 -21.55
C PRO A 643 -8.52 -16.95 -21.39
N TYR A 644 -7.40 -16.33 -20.98
CA TYR A 644 -6.18 -17.04 -20.61
C TYR A 644 -6.38 -17.91 -19.36
N MET A 645 -7.10 -17.42 -18.34
CA MET A 645 -7.42 -18.27 -17.17
C MET A 645 -8.27 -19.48 -17.57
N LYS A 646 -9.22 -19.33 -18.51
CA LYS A 646 -10.04 -20.44 -19.05
C LYS A 646 -9.26 -21.51 -19.82
N MET A 647 -7.97 -21.31 -20.14
CA MET A 647 -7.09 -22.38 -20.64
C MET A 647 -6.81 -23.45 -19.55
N ASN A 648 -7.03 -23.11 -18.27
CA ASN A 648 -6.96 -24.03 -17.14
C ASN A 648 -8.31 -24.74 -16.95
N SER A 649 -8.54 -25.82 -17.69
CA SER A 649 -9.75 -26.65 -17.55
C SER A 649 -9.57 -27.81 -16.57
N LEU A 650 -10.67 -28.34 -16.04
CA LEU A 650 -10.65 -29.55 -15.19
C LEU A 650 -10.14 -30.77 -15.98
N ASN A 651 -10.49 -30.86 -17.26
CA ASN A 651 -9.97 -31.88 -18.18
C ASN A 651 -8.45 -31.76 -18.37
N SER A 652 -7.91 -30.54 -18.40
CA SER A 652 -6.45 -30.30 -18.45
C SER A 652 -5.77 -30.78 -17.16
N LEU A 653 -6.35 -30.46 -16.00
CA LEU A 653 -5.83 -30.90 -14.70
C LEU A 653 -5.80 -32.43 -14.59
N LEU A 654 -6.94 -33.08 -14.83
CA LEU A 654 -7.04 -34.54 -14.83
C LEU A 654 -6.07 -35.16 -15.85
N LYS A 655 -5.95 -34.61 -17.06
CA LYS A 655 -4.99 -35.08 -18.07
C LYS A 655 -3.54 -35.00 -17.58
N VAL A 656 -3.13 -33.91 -16.93
CA VAL A 656 -1.77 -33.77 -16.38
C VAL A 656 -1.56 -34.75 -15.22
N CYS A 657 -2.48 -34.81 -14.25
CA CYS A 657 -2.43 -35.75 -13.14
C CYS A 657 -2.36 -37.21 -13.60
N HIS A 658 -3.15 -37.60 -14.61
CA HIS A 658 -3.18 -38.97 -15.15
C HIS A 658 -1.84 -39.42 -15.73
N HIS A 659 -1.09 -38.54 -16.42
CA HIS A 659 0.18 -38.90 -17.07
C HIS A 659 1.43 -38.81 -16.17
N LEU A 660 1.33 -38.15 -15.01
CA LEU A 660 2.41 -38.11 -14.01
C LEU A 660 2.49 -39.44 -13.23
N PRO A 661 3.68 -39.96 -12.89
CA PRO A 661 5.01 -39.53 -13.32
C PRO A 661 5.50 -40.18 -14.63
N GLY A 662 4.73 -41.14 -15.18
CA GLY A 662 5.24 -42.17 -16.08
C GLY A 662 5.60 -41.70 -17.49
N GLU A 663 4.89 -40.72 -18.04
CA GLU A 663 4.99 -40.37 -19.47
C GLU A 663 5.61 -38.99 -19.72
N LYS A 664 6.89 -38.82 -19.35
CA LYS A 664 7.64 -37.56 -19.52
C LYS A 664 7.43 -36.89 -20.89
N ASN A 665 7.44 -37.66 -21.98
CA ASN A 665 7.28 -37.12 -23.34
C ASN A 665 5.92 -36.45 -23.61
N LYS A 666 4.85 -36.82 -22.89
CA LYS A 666 3.52 -36.17 -23.01
C LYS A 666 3.34 -34.98 -22.06
N VAL A 667 4.05 -34.94 -20.92
CA VAL A 667 3.95 -33.86 -19.93
C VAL A 667 5.03 -32.78 -20.05
N ALA A 668 6.12 -33.00 -20.80
CA ALA A 668 7.22 -32.04 -20.93
C ALA A 668 6.78 -30.65 -21.45
N ALA A 669 5.81 -30.57 -22.37
CA ALA A 669 5.27 -29.31 -22.85
C ALA A 669 4.40 -28.56 -21.81
N TYR A 670 3.94 -29.28 -20.78
CA TYR A 670 3.20 -28.75 -19.64
C TYR A 670 4.12 -28.42 -18.45
N GLU A 671 5.43 -28.73 -18.50
CA GLU A 671 6.36 -28.37 -17.42
C GLU A 671 6.59 -26.85 -17.41
N ALA A 672 6.62 -26.24 -16.22
CA ALA A 672 6.89 -24.82 -16.07
C ALA A 672 8.35 -24.51 -16.43
N ALA A 673 8.57 -23.44 -17.20
CA ALA A 673 9.90 -23.05 -17.64
C ALA A 673 10.81 -22.71 -16.45
N ARG A 674 12.05 -23.23 -16.47
CA ARG A 674 13.12 -22.74 -15.58
C ARG A 674 13.86 -21.61 -16.30
N PHE A 675 14.03 -20.47 -15.63
CA PHE A 675 14.80 -19.35 -16.18
C PHE A 675 16.28 -19.71 -16.31
N LYS A 676 16.69 -20.08 -17.54
CA LYS A 676 18.10 -20.19 -17.94
C LYS A 676 18.64 -18.89 -18.54
N LEU A 677 17.77 -17.91 -18.73
CA LEU A 677 18.07 -16.58 -19.25
C LEU A 677 18.75 -15.73 -18.16
N ARG A 678 19.62 -14.83 -18.61
CA ARG A 678 20.33 -13.85 -17.77
C ARG A 678 19.91 -12.44 -18.15
N THR A 679 20.01 -11.53 -17.21
CA THR A 679 19.80 -10.09 -17.41
C THR A 679 20.92 -9.49 -18.28
N PRO A 680 20.77 -8.24 -18.80
CA PRO A 680 21.85 -7.55 -19.51
C PRO A 680 23.15 -7.46 -18.71
N ASN A 681 23.07 -7.33 -17.37
CA ASN A 681 24.21 -7.34 -16.47
C ASN A 681 24.72 -8.75 -16.11
N GLY A 682 24.19 -9.80 -16.73
CA GLY A 682 24.63 -11.19 -16.57
C GLY A 682 24.12 -11.91 -15.32
N LYS A 683 23.31 -11.25 -14.47
CA LYS A 683 22.64 -11.91 -13.33
C LYS A 683 21.53 -12.86 -13.80
N SER A 684 21.05 -13.72 -12.92
CA SER A 684 19.92 -14.63 -13.18
C SER A 684 18.60 -13.86 -13.18
N ILE A 685 17.72 -14.11 -14.17
CA ILE A 685 16.37 -13.52 -14.17
C ILE A 685 15.53 -14.01 -12.96
N ALA A 686 15.73 -15.26 -12.52
CA ALA A 686 15.02 -15.79 -11.36
C ALA A 686 15.37 -15.03 -10.08
N ASP A 687 16.64 -14.64 -9.91
CA ASP A 687 17.10 -14.02 -8.67
C ASP A 687 16.74 -12.53 -8.64
N VAL A 688 17.10 -11.78 -9.70
CA VAL A 688 16.81 -10.33 -9.78
C VAL A 688 15.31 -10.05 -9.92
N GLY A 689 14.57 -10.87 -10.66
CA GLY A 689 13.12 -10.70 -10.82
C GLY A 689 12.32 -11.01 -9.55
N CYS A 690 12.88 -11.79 -8.63
CA CYS A 690 12.30 -12.04 -7.31
C CYS A 690 12.56 -10.90 -6.31
N GLU A 691 13.63 -10.11 -6.43
CA GLU A 691 13.91 -8.99 -5.49
C GLU A 691 12.71 -8.01 -5.36
N PRO A 692 12.07 -7.52 -6.44
CA PRO A 692 10.85 -6.70 -6.33
C PRO A 692 9.66 -7.37 -5.64
N ILE A 693 9.58 -8.71 -5.68
CA ILE A 693 8.53 -9.48 -5.00
C ILE A 693 8.88 -9.60 -3.50
N LEU A 694 10.14 -9.82 -3.17
CA LEU A 694 10.64 -9.81 -1.79
C LEU A 694 10.48 -8.42 -1.14
N HIS A 695 10.74 -7.34 -1.87
CA HIS A 695 10.47 -5.97 -1.44
C HIS A 695 9.00 -5.76 -1.04
N MET A 696 8.07 -6.27 -1.86
CA MET A 696 6.64 -6.22 -1.54
C MET A 696 6.28 -7.06 -0.32
N ARG A 697 6.84 -8.27 -0.20
CA ARG A 697 6.59 -9.18 0.95
C ARG A 697 7.07 -8.57 2.27
N HIS A 698 8.24 -7.94 2.24
CA HIS A 698 8.76 -7.17 3.37
C HIS A 698 7.77 -6.05 3.74
N PHE A 699 7.40 -5.18 2.79
CA PHE A 699 6.41 -4.13 3.03
C PHE A 699 5.05 -4.65 3.53
N GLN A 700 4.57 -5.80 3.03
CA GLN A 700 3.35 -6.42 3.53
C GLN A 700 3.46 -6.85 5.01
N ALA A 701 4.64 -7.23 5.48
CA ALA A 701 4.92 -7.65 6.85
C ALA A 701 5.25 -6.48 7.80
N THR A 702 6.16 -5.58 7.42
CA THR A 702 6.67 -4.48 8.26
C THR A 702 5.84 -3.20 8.17
N LYS A 703 5.13 -2.99 7.05
CA LYS A 703 4.54 -1.72 6.60
C LYS A 703 5.55 -0.65 6.18
N GLU A 704 6.82 -1.02 6.02
CA GLU A 704 7.91 -0.14 5.60
C GLU A 704 8.58 -0.71 4.32
N LEU A 705 9.14 0.15 3.47
CA LEU A 705 10.00 -0.28 2.37
C LEU A 705 11.34 -0.77 2.92
N PRO A 706 11.95 -1.83 2.35
CA PRO A 706 13.26 -2.31 2.79
C PRO A 706 14.36 -1.26 2.66
N ASP A 707 15.27 -1.21 3.63
CA ASP A 707 16.42 -0.28 3.61
C ASP A 707 17.26 -0.39 2.32
N LYS A 708 17.46 -1.60 1.77
CA LYS A 708 18.15 -1.83 0.47
C LYS A 708 17.48 -1.04 -0.66
N LEU A 709 16.15 -1.10 -0.74
CA LEU A 709 15.36 -0.44 -1.78
C LEU A 709 15.32 1.08 -1.59
N VAL A 710 15.17 1.56 -0.35
CA VAL A 710 15.21 3.00 -0.01
C VAL A 710 16.59 3.58 -0.37
N TYR A 711 17.66 2.87 -0.03
CA TYR A 711 19.03 3.25 -0.39
C TYR A 711 19.25 3.27 -1.91
N GLN A 712 18.81 2.23 -2.63
CA GLN A 712 18.89 2.18 -4.10
C GLN A 712 18.13 3.34 -4.77
N ALA A 713 16.94 3.72 -4.26
CA ALA A 713 16.14 4.84 -4.78
C ALA A 713 16.81 6.21 -4.58
N LEU A 714 17.59 6.37 -3.49
CA LEU A 714 18.35 7.59 -3.18
C LEU A 714 19.72 7.64 -3.88
N TYR A 715 20.35 6.49 -4.13
CA TYR A 715 21.73 6.38 -4.62
C TYR A 715 21.84 5.38 -5.79
N PRO A 716 21.20 5.62 -6.94
CA PRO A 716 21.12 4.65 -8.05
C PRO A 716 22.48 4.26 -8.65
N ASP A 717 23.47 5.17 -8.62
CA ASP A 717 24.83 4.93 -9.14
C ASP A 717 25.67 3.95 -8.29
N SER A 718 25.13 3.42 -7.18
CA SER A 718 25.83 2.53 -6.25
C SER A 718 25.69 1.02 -6.54
N ASN A 719 24.90 0.64 -7.56
CA ASN A 719 24.54 -0.74 -7.84
C ASN A 719 25.75 -1.63 -8.22
N GLY A 720 26.18 -2.51 -7.30
CA GLY A 720 27.21 -3.51 -7.59
C GLY A 720 27.80 -4.31 -6.42
N ARG A 721 27.45 -3.98 -5.17
CA ARG A 721 27.99 -4.63 -3.95
C ARG A 721 26.94 -5.49 -3.25
N ASP A 722 26.66 -6.66 -3.81
CA ASP A 722 26.02 -7.74 -3.06
C ASP A 722 27.07 -8.49 -2.20
N GLU A 723 26.62 -9.26 -1.21
CA GLU A 723 27.41 -9.98 -0.19
C GLU A 723 28.22 -9.14 0.83
N LEU A 724 27.58 -8.87 1.98
CA LEU A 724 28.15 -9.21 3.31
C LEU A 724 27.01 -9.42 4.33
N ILE A 725 27.25 -10.28 5.32
CA ILE A 725 26.19 -11.04 6.01
C ILE A 725 25.75 -10.41 7.35
N LEU A 726 24.48 -10.63 7.71
CA LEU A 726 23.91 -10.40 9.04
C LEU A 726 24.59 -11.27 10.12
N GLU A 727 25.41 -10.67 10.97
CA GLU A 727 25.62 -11.13 12.34
C GLU A 727 25.52 -9.96 13.35
N TYR A 728 25.57 -10.28 14.64
CA TYR A 728 25.12 -9.43 15.76
C TYR A 728 25.72 -8.01 15.79
N PRO A 729 24.97 -6.99 16.26
CA PRO A 729 25.26 -5.58 16.03
C PRO A 729 26.40 -5.02 16.90
N ILE A 730 27.65 -5.39 16.60
CA ILE A 730 28.81 -4.57 16.95
C ILE A 730 28.82 -3.38 15.98
N ARG A 731 28.56 -2.16 16.49
CA ARG A 731 28.58 -0.92 15.70
C ARG A 731 30.02 -0.50 15.33
N VAL A 732 30.64 -1.22 14.39
CA VAL A 732 31.94 -0.86 13.82
C VAL A 732 31.77 0.38 12.94
N ARG A 733 32.02 1.56 13.50
CA ARG A 733 32.25 2.78 12.71
C ARG A 733 33.74 2.89 12.38
N ILE A 734 34.06 2.69 11.11
CA ILE A 734 35.34 3.14 10.54
C ILE A 734 35.26 4.67 10.44
N CYS A 735 36.20 5.38 11.06
CA CYS A 735 36.26 6.84 11.04
C CYS A 735 37.52 7.30 10.29
N THR A 736 37.36 7.84 9.09
CA THR A 736 38.43 8.65 8.48
C THR A 736 38.42 10.07 9.07
N TYR A 737 39.51 10.82 8.84
CA TYR A 737 39.56 12.27 9.11
C TYR A 737 38.36 13.01 8.47
N THR A 738 37.98 12.63 7.24
CA THR A 738 36.84 13.21 6.52
C THR A 738 35.49 12.88 7.19
N ASP A 739 35.36 11.70 7.81
CA ASP A 739 34.11 11.30 8.47
C ASP A 739 33.92 11.98 9.83
N VAL A 740 35.00 12.28 10.57
CA VAL A 740 34.91 13.10 11.80
C VAL A 740 34.43 14.51 11.45
N VAL A 741 34.99 15.14 10.41
CA VAL A 741 34.54 16.46 9.92
C VAL A 741 33.07 16.42 9.47
N LYS A 742 32.64 15.38 8.75
CA LYS A 742 31.22 15.18 8.37
C LYS A 742 30.31 15.02 9.60
N ILE A 743 30.73 14.26 10.61
CA ILE A 743 29.96 14.09 11.87
C ILE A 743 29.78 15.44 12.57
N VAL A 744 30.82 16.27 12.64
CA VAL A 744 30.73 17.62 13.24
C VAL A 744 29.76 18.51 12.46
N ALA A 745 29.84 18.52 11.13
CA ALA A 745 28.94 19.29 10.27
C ALA A 745 27.47 18.86 10.43
N ALA A 746 27.21 17.57 10.63
CA ALA A 746 25.86 17.03 10.84
C ALA A 746 25.24 17.33 12.22
N PHE A 747 26.02 17.79 13.20
CA PHE A 747 25.54 18.05 14.57
C PHE A 747 25.50 19.55 14.98
N GLY A 748 25.72 20.50 14.06
CA GLY A 748 25.37 21.92 14.26
C GLY A 748 23.97 22.22 13.71
N ASN A 749 22.99 22.67 14.49
CA ASN A 749 23.01 23.85 15.39
C ASN A 749 21.96 23.72 16.52
N PRO A 750 22.05 24.48 17.64
CA PRO A 750 23.22 25.16 18.19
C PRO A 750 23.29 25.03 19.74
N ILE A 751 23.98 24.00 20.27
CA ILE A 751 24.34 23.95 21.71
C ILE A 751 25.85 23.65 21.87
N VAL A 752 26.67 24.59 21.40
CA VAL A 752 28.09 24.71 21.80
C VAL A 752 28.30 26.15 22.27
N SER A 753 28.57 26.32 23.57
CA SER A 753 28.76 27.64 24.17
C SER A 753 30.15 28.20 23.83
N PHE A 754 30.25 29.01 22.77
CA PHE A 754 31.48 29.70 22.42
C PHE A 754 31.85 30.75 23.48
N ILE A 755 33.05 30.61 24.06
CA ILE A 755 33.73 31.64 24.84
C ILE A 755 35.09 31.91 24.18
N ASP A 756 35.07 32.64 23.07
CA ASP A 756 35.71 33.96 23.02
C ASP A 756 35.00 34.84 21.99
N LYS A 757 35.32 36.14 21.94
CA LYS A 757 34.55 37.15 21.19
C LYS A 757 35.21 37.60 19.88
N ASN A 758 34.36 38.08 18.97
CA ASN A 758 34.66 38.91 17.80
C ASN A 758 35.32 38.23 16.58
N GLU A 759 34.53 37.50 15.78
CA GLU A 759 34.39 37.79 14.33
C GLU A 759 33.10 37.15 13.78
N SER A 760 32.68 37.50 12.56
CA SER A 760 31.37 37.11 12.00
C SER A 760 31.45 35.98 10.95
N PHE A 761 30.46 35.09 10.99
CA PHE A 761 30.55 33.74 10.42
C PHE A 761 30.70 33.69 8.88
N SER A 762 30.26 34.71 8.13
CA SER A 762 30.16 34.66 6.67
C SER A 762 31.41 35.13 5.88
N SER A 763 32.44 35.69 6.54
CA SER A 763 33.67 36.12 5.85
C SER A 763 34.82 35.11 5.95
N ALA A 764 34.84 34.29 7.02
CA ALA A 764 35.87 33.28 7.23
C ALA A 764 35.73 32.10 6.25
N PHE A 765 34.51 31.57 6.08
CA PHE A 765 34.26 30.29 5.40
C PHE A 765 34.74 30.27 3.93
N LEU A 766 34.61 31.39 3.20
CA LEU A 766 35.07 31.49 1.80
C LEU A 766 36.57 31.74 1.62
N ARG A 767 37.33 32.02 2.69
CA ARG A 767 38.80 32.18 2.61
C ARG A 767 39.58 30.88 2.82
N ILE A 768 38.99 29.89 3.48
CA ILE A 768 39.63 28.62 3.83
C ILE A 768 40.09 27.83 2.59
N PHE A 769 39.34 27.90 1.47
CA PHE A 769 39.62 27.12 0.25
C PHE A 769 40.62 27.74 -0.75
N LYS A 770 41.28 28.88 -0.45
CA LYS A 770 42.25 29.51 -1.39
C LYS A 770 43.60 29.92 -0.79
N THR A 771 43.89 29.52 0.43
CA THR A 771 45.24 29.58 1.00
C THR A 771 45.46 28.38 1.91
N GLU A 772 46.14 27.34 1.41
CA GLU A 772 46.77 26.30 2.23
C GLU A 772 47.89 26.95 3.08
N VAL A 773 47.52 27.68 4.13
CA VAL A 773 48.47 28.01 5.19
C VAL A 773 48.77 26.71 5.93
N CYS A 774 50.05 26.34 5.96
CA CYS A 774 50.57 25.22 6.74
C CYS A 774 49.89 25.12 8.12
N VAL A 775 49.50 23.89 8.52
CA VAL A 775 48.78 23.52 9.77
C VAL A 775 47.25 23.44 9.65
N PHE A 776 46.74 22.24 9.35
CA PHE A 776 45.36 21.80 9.66
C PHE A 776 45.26 21.25 11.10
N ALA A 777 45.67 22.04 12.09
CA ALA A 777 45.47 21.71 13.50
C ALA A 777 44.22 22.40 14.04
N GLU A 778 43.05 21.91 13.64
CA GLU A 778 41.81 22.28 14.30
C GLU A 778 41.78 21.65 15.70
N PHE A 779 41.97 22.46 16.75
CA PHE A 779 42.13 21.98 18.13
C PHE A 779 40.80 21.55 18.78
N HIS A 780 40.13 20.58 18.19
CA HIS A 780 38.84 20.07 18.64
C HIS A 780 38.95 19.19 19.89
N LYS A 781 37.82 19.10 20.59
CA LYS A 781 37.57 18.16 21.68
C LYS A 781 36.19 17.56 21.44
N PHE A 782 36.12 16.29 21.07
CA PHE A 782 34.84 15.63 20.83
C PHE A 782 34.29 15.04 22.12
N GLN A 783 32.97 15.09 22.30
CA GLN A 783 32.27 14.54 23.45
C GLN A 783 31.10 13.72 22.95
N ILE A 784 31.15 12.40 23.16
CA ILE A 784 30.10 11.47 22.74
C ILE A 784 29.18 11.19 23.93
N PHE A 785 27.87 11.19 23.70
CA PHE A 785 26.83 10.98 24.71
C PHE A 785 25.91 9.82 24.31
N CYS A 786 25.32 9.13 25.29
CA CYS A 786 24.32 8.10 25.02
C CYS A 786 22.95 8.70 24.68
N SER A 787 22.27 8.14 23.68
CA SER A 787 20.92 8.49 23.24
C SER A 787 19.88 7.52 23.84
N ASP A 788 19.18 7.95 24.89
CA ASP A 788 18.14 7.15 25.53
C ASP A 788 16.84 7.18 24.70
N ASN A 789 16.33 6.01 24.31
CA ASN A 789 15.04 5.88 23.60
C ASN A 789 13.87 5.75 24.59
N ALA A 790 13.07 6.81 24.79
CA ALA A 790 11.75 6.71 25.42
C ALA A 790 10.79 7.87 25.05
N MET A 791 9.59 7.47 24.59
CA MET A 791 8.28 8.16 24.64
C MET A 791 8.19 9.67 24.98
N GLY A 792 7.65 10.44 24.02
CA GLY A 792 6.42 11.22 24.26
C GLY A 792 6.50 12.71 24.60
N SER A 793 5.75 13.50 23.81
CA SER A 793 5.26 14.87 24.07
C SER A 793 6.20 16.08 23.95
N THR A 794 5.68 17.09 23.23
CA THR A 794 5.90 18.55 23.38
C THR A 794 7.32 19.12 23.29
N ASN A 795 7.57 19.90 22.24
CA ASN A 795 8.67 20.87 22.17
C ASN A 795 8.54 21.96 23.24
N VAL A 796 9.39 21.92 24.28
CA VAL A 796 9.67 23.05 25.17
C VAL A 796 11.18 23.12 25.42
N LEU A 797 11.78 24.29 25.18
CA LEU A 797 13.20 24.57 25.41
C LEU A 797 13.52 24.64 26.92
N VAL A 798 14.18 23.59 27.46
CA VAL A 798 14.83 23.64 28.77
C VAL A 798 16.22 22.99 28.69
N SER A 799 17.26 23.78 28.94
CA SER A 799 18.65 23.31 29.00
C SER A 799 18.93 22.56 30.31
N SER A 800 18.92 21.22 30.26
CA SER A 800 19.29 20.39 31.42
C SER A 800 20.82 20.31 31.58
N PRO A 801 21.41 20.76 32.70
CA PRO A 801 22.84 20.59 32.97
C PRO A 801 23.14 19.19 33.50
N GLY A 802 24.25 18.57 33.05
CA GLY A 802 24.92 17.53 33.85
C GLY A 802 25.11 16.12 33.25
N LYS A 803 24.70 15.82 32.00
CA LYS A 803 25.18 14.58 31.36
C LYS A 803 26.71 14.67 31.13
N GLN A 804 27.47 13.71 31.65
CA GLN A 804 28.88 13.52 31.27
C GLN A 804 28.99 12.77 29.93
N PRO A 805 30.04 12.98 29.14
CA PRO A 805 30.29 12.18 27.94
C PRO A 805 30.71 10.75 28.31
N LEU A 806 30.40 9.79 27.45
CA LEU A 806 30.89 8.41 27.53
C LEU A 806 32.42 8.35 27.41
N PHE A 807 32.97 9.12 26.46
CA PHE A 807 34.38 9.44 26.36
C PHE A 807 34.57 10.76 25.60
N SER A 808 35.76 11.35 25.74
CA SER A 808 36.20 12.50 24.93
C SER A 808 37.63 12.32 24.43
N PHE A 809 37.90 12.77 23.21
CA PHE A 809 39.23 12.67 22.58
C PHE A 809 39.59 13.95 21.83
N GLY A 810 40.89 14.12 21.60
CA GLY A 810 41.45 15.17 20.74
C GLY A 810 42.04 14.59 19.46
N GLU A 811 42.18 15.41 18.43
CA GLU A 811 42.79 14.99 17.16
C GLU A 811 43.73 16.06 16.60
N ILE A 812 44.63 15.64 15.71
CA ILE A 812 45.45 16.51 14.87
C ILE A 812 45.82 15.79 13.57
N SER A 813 46.03 16.56 12.50
CA SER A 813 46.61 16.08 11.24
C SER A 813 47.75 17.00 10.81
N ASP A 814 48.52 16.57 9.80
CA ASP A 814 49.40 17.42 9.00
C ASP A 814 50.34 18.33 9.81
N VAL A 815 51.04 17.73 10.78
CA VAL A 815 52.08 18.44 11.53
C VAL A 815 53.23 18.84 10.59
N GLN A 816 53.52 18.04 9.56
CA GLN A 816 54.45 18.33 8.44
C GLN A 816 55.70 19.12 8.87
N TYR A 817 56.34 18.70 9.96
CA TYR A 817 57.48 19.42 10.53
C TYR A 817 58.76 19.06 9.77
N ALA A 818 59.58 20.08 9.50
CA ALA A 818 60.94 19.91 9.01
C ALA A 818 61.79 21.07 9.54
N ASP A 819 63.07 20.82 9.85
CA ASP A 819 63.97 21.86 10.39
C ASP A 819 64.66 22.67 9.26
N ILE A 820 63.83 23.13 8.32
CA ILE A 820 64.22 23.91 7.14
C ILE A 820 63.53 25.28 7.18
N PRO A 821 64.09 26.33 6.53
CA PRO A 821 63.43 27.63 6.46
C PRO A 821 62.03 27.56 5.85
N ASP A 822 61.13 28.40 6.33
CA ASP A 822 59.79 28.57 5.76
C ASP A 822 59.89 28.86 4.24
N GLY A 823 59.02 28.23 3.46
CA GLY A 823 59.15 28.17 2.01
C GLY A 823 57.85 27.78 1.34
N HIS A 824 57.92 26.91 0.32
CA HIS A 824 56.76 26.44 -0.42
C HIS A 824 56.75 24.92 -0.58
N SER A 825 55.57 24.32 -0.74
CA SER A 825 55.35 22.88 -1.02
C SER A 825 55.86 22.48 -2.41
N PHE A 826 55.63 21.23 -2.83
CA PHE A 826 55.95 20.79 -4.19
C PHE A 826 55.08 21.45 -5.28
N ILE A 827 53.91 21.99 -4.90
CA ILE A 827 52.96 22.68 -5.81
C ILE A 827 52.93 24.21 -5.62
N GLY A 828 53.96 24.79 -4.99
CA GLY A 828 54.13 26.26 -4.89
C GLY A 828 53.32 26.94 -3.78
N VAL A 829 52.72 26.18 -2.87
CA VAL A 829 51.92 26.69 -1.74
C VAL A 829 52.82 27.06 -0.54
N PRO A 830 52.65 28.21 0.14
CA PRO A 830 53.43 28.56 1.32
C PRO A 830 53.37 27.53 2.46
N ARG A 831 54.53 27.12 2.99
CA ARG A 831 54.68 26.13 4.08
C ARG A 831 55.59 26.69 5.18
N TYR A 832 55.15 26.58 6.42
CA TYR A 832 55.79 27.15 7.61
C TYR A 832 56.42 26.04 8.48
N TYR A 833 57.39 25.34 7.90
CA TYR A 833 57.90 24.05 8.41
C TYR A 833 58.39 24.10 9.85
N GLN A 834 59.10 25.17 10.26
CA GLN A 834 59.60 25.28 11.63
C GLN A 834 58.53 25.66 12.67
N GLN A 835 57.40 26.23 12.23
CA GLN A 835 56.35 26.74 13.11
C GLN A 835 55.38 25.65 13.59
N SER A 836 55.21 24.56 12.84
CA SER A 836 54.19 23.54 13.14
C SER A 836 54.42 22.80 14.45
N ILE A 837 55.67 22.52 14.84
CA ILE A 837 55.96 21.91 16.15
C ILE A 837 55.56 22.82 17.33
N ARG A 838 55.57 24.16 17.15
CA ARG A 838 55.02 25.10 18.15
C ARG A 838 53.49 25.03 18.21
N VAL A 839 52.82 24.61 17.15
CA VAL A 839 51.38 24.33 17.15
C VAL A 839 51.10 23.04 17.91
N LEU A 840 51.82 21.96 17.62
CA LEU A 840 51.70 20.70 18.37
C LEU A 840 51.95 20.89 19.88
N HIS A 841 52.97 21.67 20.25
CA HIS A 841 53.21 22.03 21.66
C HIS A 841 51.98 22.73 22.31
N ARG A 842 51.32 23.63 21.58
CA ARG A 842 50.06 24.25 22.04
C ARG A 842 48.90 23.24 22.11
N ALA A 843 48.85 22.25 21.21
CA ALA A 843 47.85 21.19 21.22
C ALA A 843 47.97 20.35 22.49
N VAL A 844 49.16 19.78 22.72
CA VAL A 844 49.46 18.95 23.89
C VAL A 844 49.26 19.70 25.20
N LYS A 845 49.65 20.99 25.26
CA LYS A 845 49.37 21.84 26.42
C LYS A 845 47.87 22.11 26.63
N LYS A 846 47.09 22.34 25.57
CA LYS A 846 45.62 22.53 25.64
C LYS A 846 44.93 21.24 26.08
N TRP A 847 45.27 20.10 25.48
CA TRP A 847 44.74 18.78 25.84
C TRP A 847 45.04 18.44 27.31
N ASN A 848 46.28 18.65 27.77
CA ASN A 848 46.67 18.44 29.17
C ASN A 848 45.92 19.32 30.19
N ASN A 849 45.35 20.45 29.76
CA ASN A 849 44.51 21.32 30.60
C ASN A 849 43.02 20.91 30.56
N HIS A 850 42.59 20.10 29.60
CA HIS A 850 41.22 19.56 29.52
C HIS A 850 41.12 18.24 30.30
N GLN A 851 40.71 18.33 31.57
CA GLN A 851 40.76 17.25 32.58
C GLN A 851 40.03 15.91 32.29
N ASN A 852 39.39 15.73 31.13
CA ASN A 852 38.56 14.56 30.79
C ASN A 852 38.91 13.88 29.45
N LEU A 853 40.04 14.20 28.80
CA LEU A 853 40.42 13.54 27.54
C LEU A 853 40.92 12.11 27.77
N ASN A 854 40.25 11.13 27.17
CA ASN A 854 40.57 9.70 27.28
C ASN A 854 41.74 9.29 26.38
N PHE A 855 41.88 9.89 25.19
CA PHE A 855 42.94 9.61 24.22
C PHE A 855 43.12 10.77 23.21
N VAL A 856 44.17 10.69 22.39
CA VAL A 856 44.40 11.57 21.22
C VAL A 856 44.70 10.72 19.97
N ILE A 857 44.25 11.17 18.80
CA ILE A 857 44.60 10.59 17.48
C ILE A 857 45.45 11.59 16.68
N ASN A 858 46.50 11.09 16.01
CA ASN A 858 47.25 11.80 14.97
C ASN A 858 47.02 11.11 13.62
N PHE A 859 46.40 11.80 12.66
CA PHE A 859 45.97 11.20 11.39
C PHE A 859 47.07 10.93 10.36
N GLY A 860 48.28 11.47 10.53
CA GLY A 860 49.41 11.17 9.65
C GLY A 860 50.50 12.24 9.69
N ASP A 861 51.32 12.24 8.63
CA ASP A 861 52.19 13.32 8.15
C ASP A 861 52.80 14.22 9.23
N ILE A 862 53.57 13.55 10.08
CA ILE A 862 54.32 14.11 11.22
C ILE A 862 55.54 14.92 10.73
N VAL A 863 56.16 14.48 9.63
CA VAL A 863 57.33 15.08 8.97
C VAL A 863 56.96 15.49 7.55
N ASP A 864 57.52 16.57 7.02
CA ASP A 864 57.26 16.97 5.62
C ASP A 864 58.13 16.25 4.59
N GLY A 865 57.62 16.05 3.36
CA GLY A 865 58.35 15.46 2.24
C GLY A 865 59.58 16.24 1.74
N LYS A 866 59.79 17.48 2.19
CA LYS A 866 61.04 18.25 1.96
C LYS A 866 62.05 18.17 3.11
N CYS A 867 61.77 17.37 4.14
CA CYS A 867 62.75 17.05 5.17
C CYS A 867 64.00 16.40 4.54
N PRO A 868 65.23 16.77 4.98
CA PRO A 868 66.43 16.03 4.58
C PRO A 868 66.32 14.55 5.03
N PRO A 869 66.59 13.56 4.15
CA PRO A 869 66.48 12.14 4.49
C PRO A 869 67.39 11.69 5.63
N ASP A 870 68.54 12.36 5.78
CA ASP A 870 69.50 12.18 6.88
C ASP A 870 68.96 12.64 8.25
N GLN A 871 68.09 13.65 8.27
CA GLN A 871 67.52 14.24 9.51
C GLN A 871 66.14 13.69 9.85
N SER A 872 65.50 12.99 8.91
CA SER A 872 64.11 12.50 9.01
C SER A 872 63.84 11.64 10.25
N LEU A 873 64.80 10.83 10.68
CA LEU A 873 64.67 9.96 11.85
C LEU A 873 64.56 10.77 13.15
N ASP A 874 65.47 11.73 13.35
CA ASP A 874 65.49 12.59 14.52
C ASP A 874 64.36 13.61 14.50
N ILE A 875 63.91 14.04 13.32
CA ILE A 875 62.74 14.92 13.14
C ILE A 875 61.44 14.22 13.53
N VAL A 876 61.17 13.00 13.04
CA VAL A 876 59.98 12.22 13.48
C VAL A 876 60.03 11.92 14.97
N LYS A 877 61.22 11.59 15.51
CA LYS A 877 61.43 11.40 16.95
C LYS A 877 61.13 12.67 17.76
N LYS A 878 61.67 13.83 17.36
CA LYS A 878 61.47 15.15 17.99
C LYS A 878 60.00 15.57 18.06
N VAL A 879 59.20 15.23 17.04
CA VAL A 879 57.76 15.50 17.04
C VAL A 879 56.99 14.48 17.89
N ASN A 880 57.35 13.20 17.85
CA ASN A 880 56.80 12.18 18.75
C ASN A 880 57.09 12.50 20.22
N ASP A 881 58.31 12.93 20.55
CA ASP A 881 58.69 13.37 21.90
C ASP A 881 57.85 14.56 22.40
N GLU A 882 57.21 15.34 21.51
CA GLU A 882 56.19 16.33 21.88
C GLU A 882 54.82 15.68 22.15
N PHE A 883 54.37 14.74 21.30
CA PHE A 883 53.16 13.95 21.54
C PHE A 883 53.20 13.17 22.87
N GLN A 884 54.34 12.56 23.21
CA GLN A 884 54.53 11.82 24.48
C GLN A 884 54.43 12.69 25.74
N LYS A 885 54.31 14.03 25.61
CA LYS A 885 54.01 14.95 26.73
C LYS A 885 52.51 15.03 27.05
N PHE A 886 51.64 14.42 26.25
CA PHE A 886 50.21 14.29 26.58
C PHE A 886 49.99 13.28 27.71
N LYS A 887 49.11 13.60 28.65
CA LYS A 887 48.79 12.79 29.84
C LYS A 887 47.73 11.72 29.56
N GLY A 888 47.90 10.98 28.47
CA GLY A 888 47.01 9.91 28.03
C GLY A 888 47.59 9.18 26.82
N PRO A 889 46.93 8.11 26.35
CA PRO A 889 47.35 7.40 25.14
C PRO A 889 47.22 8.28 23.90
N VAL A 890 48.22 8.20 23.02
CA VAL A 890 48.24 8.81 21.69
C VAL A 890 48.31 7.68 20.66
N PHE A 891 47.41 7.70 19.69
CA PHE A 891 47.36 6.75 18.57
C PHE A 891 47.80 7.46 17.29
N HIS A 892 48.75 6.88 16.56
CA HIS A 892 49.30 7.44 15.34
C HIS A 892 48.88 6.61 14.12
N LEU A 893 48.41 7.29 13.08
CA LEU A 893 48.30 6.74 11.73
C LEU A 893 49.56 7.08 10.92
N ILE A 894 49.75 6.34 9.83
CA ILE A 894 50.76 6.66 8.80
C ILE A 894 50.17 7.66 7.81
N GLY A 895 50.95 8.67 7.43
CA GLY A 895 50.73 9.47 6.21
C GLY A 895 51.85 9.26 5.18
N ASN A 896 51.66 9.74 3.94
CA ASN A 896 52.60 9.51 2.84
C ASN A 896 53.91 10.32 3.00
N HIS A 897 53.89 11.52 3.58
CA HIS A 897 55.11 12.28 3.89
C HIS A 897 55.96 11.56 4.94
N CYS A 898 55.35 10.79 5.85
CA CYS A 898 56.12 9.88 6.71
C CYS A 898 56.83 8.76 5.91
N LEU A 899 56.13 8.15 4.94
CA LEU A 899 56.68 7.05 4.12
C LEU A 899 57.66 7.49 3.02
N TYR A 900 57.65 8.75 2.60
CA TYR A 900 58.70 9.32 1.73
C TYR A 900 60.04 9.43 2.47
N ASN A 901 59.98 9.70 3.78
CA ASN A 901 61.13 10.03 4.61
C ASN A 901 61.69 8.84 5.41
N LEU A 902 60.82 7.93 5.89
CA LEU A 902 61.22 6.76 6.67
C LEU A 902 60.52 5.47 6.20
N PRO A 903 61.25 4.35 6.10
CA PRO A 903 60.65 3.04 5.82
C PRO A 903 59.89 2.51 7.04
N ARG A 904 58.90 1.63 6.78
CA ARG A 904 57.97 1.05 7.78
C ARG A 904 58.68 0.44 9.00
N ASP A 905 59.78 -0.29 8.78
CA ASP A 905 60.58 -0.95 9.83
C ASP A 905 61.15 0.03 10.88
N LYS A 906 61.40 1.29 10.49
CA LYS A 906 61.84 2.36 11.40
C LYS A 906 60.68 3.20 11.92
N LEU A 907 59.65 3.41 11.10
CA LEU A 907 58.52 4.28 11.43
C LEU A 907 57.59 3.68 12.50
N LEU A 908 57.20 2.41 12.37
CA LEU A 908 56.24 1.77 13.29
C LEU A 908 56.76 1.71 14.75
N PRO A 909 58.01 1.27 15.02
CA PRO A 909 58.52 1.20 16.38
C PRO A 909 58.70 2.57 17.02
N LEU A 910 59.04 3.61 16.24
CA LEU A 910 59.14 4.98 16.74
C LEU A 910 57.78 5.51 17.21
N LEU A 911 56.75 5.35 16.38
CA LEU A 911 55.39 5.81 16.68
C LEU A 911 54.60 4.86 17.59
N LYS A 912 55.22 3.77 18.07
CA LYS A 912 54.62 2.70 18.90
C LYS A 912 53.36 2.08 18.27
N ILE A 913 53.25 2.11 16.94
CA ILE A 913 52.13 1.52 16.22
C ILE A 913 52.32 -0.01 16.26
N PRO A 914 51.40 -0.78 16.88
CA PRO A 914 51.48 -2.24 16.83
C PRO A 914 51.20 -2.71 15.41
N GLY A 915 51.72 -3.88 15.03
CA GLY A 915 51.58 -4.36 13.67
C GLY A 915 52.08 -5.78 13.48
N LEU A 916 51.34 -6.56 12.71
CA LEU A 916 51.75 -7.88 12.24
C LEU A 916 52.44 -7.72 10.88
N ASN A 917 53.59 -8.37 10.68
CA ASN A 917 54.31 -8.41 9.40
C ASN A 917 54.63 -7.04 8.74
N GLY A 918 54.59 -5.94 9.51
CA GLY A 918 54.82 -4.57 9.01
C GLY A 918 53.57 -3.81 8.55
N HIS A 919 52.38 -4.39 8.75
CA HIS A 919 51.08 -3.72 8.56
C HIS A 919 50.72 -2.93 9.82
N ALA A 920 50.12 -1.76 9.64
CA ALA A 920 49.93 -0.74 10.67
C ALA A 920 48.48 -0.64 11.16
N TYR A 921 47.87 -1.79 11.47
CA TYR A 921 46.53 -1.84 12.07
C TYR A 921 46.59 -1.90 13.59
N CYS A 922 45.65 -1.24 14.26
CA CYS A 922 45.42 -1.41 15.69
C CYS A 922 43.96 -1.21 16.05
N ASP A 923 43.54 -1.71 17.20
CA ASP A 923 42.22 -1.42 17.74
C ASP A 923 42.27 -1.13 19.24
N PHE A 924 41.28 -0.40 19.73
CA PHE A 924 41.06 -0.21 21.16
C PHE A 924 39.59 0.09 21.46
N SER A 925 39.14 -0.26 22.66
CA SER A 925 37.81 0.10 23.15
C SER A 925 37.89 1.27 24.14
N PRO A 926 37.37 2.46 23.80
CA PRO A 926 37.30 3.58 24.73
C PRO A 926 36.10 3.49 25.71
N GLY A 927 35.21 2.52 25.53
CA GLY A 927 34.06 2.26 26.40
C GLY A 927 33.26 1.03 25.92
N PRO A 928 32.44 0.39 26.77
CA PRO A 928 32.00 -1.00 26.57
C PRO A 928 31.25 -1.34 25.26
N GLU A 929 30.63 -0.36 24.62
CA GLU A 929 29.86 -0.52 23.37
C GLU A 929 30.59 0.03 22.13
N TYR A 930 31.83 0.50 22.28
CA TYR A 930 32.61 1.18 21.25
C TYR A 930 33.97 0.50 21.05
N ARG A 931 34.34 0.29 19.78
CA ARG A 931 35.66 -0.16 19.36
C ARG A 931 36.14 0.75 18.24
N VAL A 932 37.27 1.40 18.45
CA VAL A 932 37.98 2.19 17.43
C VAL A 932 38.94 1.24 16.72
N VAL A 933 38.86 1.17 15.40
CA VAL A 933 39.77 0.40 14.56
C VAL A 933 40.55 1.39 13.69
N VAL A 934 41.87 1.30 13.76
CA VAL A 934 42.83 2.06 12.95
C VAL A 934 43.33 1.14 11.85
N LEU A 935 43.17 1.56 10.60
CA LEU A 935 43.55 0.79 9.41
C LEU A 935 44.83 1.35 8.79
N ASP A 936 45.64 0.48 8.19
CA ASP A 936 46.83 0.87 7.44
C ASP A 936 46.41 1.49 6.09
N GLY A 937 46.55 2.81 5.95
CA GLY A 937 46.22 3.52 4.69
C GLY A 937 47.11 3.16 3.49
N TYR A 938 48.18 2.38 3.69
CA TYR A 938 49.20 2.09 2.67
C TYR A 938 49.57 0.60 2.60
N GLY A 939 48.72 -0.31 3.09
CA GLY A 939 49.01 -1.76 3.14
C GLY A 939 49.23 -2.36 1.75
N ILE A 940 48.35 -2.10 0.78
CA ILE A 940 48.70 -2.09 -0.66
C ILE A 940 49.16 -0.67 -1.03
N SER A 941 50.36 -0.49 -1.56
CA SER A 941 50.87 0.81 -2.00
C SER A 941 52.17 0.70 -2.81
N ALA A 942 52.38 1.63 -3.75
CA ALA A 942 53.66 1.85 -4.43
C ALA A 942 54.69 2.64 -3.58
N ILE A 943 54.27 3.13 -2.40
CA ILE A 943 55.04 3.96 -1.47
C ILE A 943 55.16 3.24 -0.12
N GLY A 944 56.30 3.39 0.57
CA GLY A 944 56.54 2.85 1.91
C GLY A 944 56.92 1.36 2.00
N TRP A 945 56.67 0.59 0.94
CA TRP A 945 57.14 -0.79 0.80
C TRP A 945 58.40 -0.88 -0.10
N PRO A 946 59.28 -1.89 0.08
CA PRO A 946 60.41 -2.11 -0.81
C PRO A 946 60.00 -2.35 -2.28
N ARG A 947 60.84 -1.94 -3.25
CA ARG A 947 60.52 -2.00 -4.69
C ARG A 947 60.20 -3.41 -5.25
N GLY A 948 60.63 -4.47 -4.57
CA GLY A 948 60.34 -5.87 -4.92
C GLY A 948 59.30 -6.55 -4.02
N HIS A 949 58.63 -5.81 -3.12
CA HIS A 949 57.65 -6.38 -2.20
C HIS A 949 56.35 -6.74 -2.94
N PRO A 950 55.65 -7.84 -2.62
CA PRO A 950 54.42 -8.23 -3.31
C PRO A 950 53.35 -7.13 -3.33
N LYS A 951 53.19 -6.37 -2.24
CA LYS A 951 52.25 -5.23 -2.17
C LYS A 951 52.62 -4.07 -3.09
N THR A 952 53.92 -3.85 -3.33
CA THR A 952 54.41 -2.85 -4.30
C THR A 952 54.12 -3.31 -5.73
N LEU A 953 54.42 -4.58 -6.03
CA LEU A 953 54.18 -5.17 -7.35
C LEU A 953 52.68 -5.20 -7.67
N GLN A 954 51.84 -5.57 -6.70
CA GLN A 954 50.38 -5.53 -6.79
C GLN A 954 49.85 -4.10 -7.05
N ALA A 955 50.37 -3.10 -6.33
CA ALA A 955 50.00 -1.69 -6.55
C ALA A 955 50.39 -1.19 -7.95
N LEU A 956 51.57 -1.57 -8.45
CA LEU A 956 52.05 -1.25 -9.80
C LEU A 956 51.24 -1.98 -10.88
N GLU A 957 50.89 -3.26 -10.67
CA GLU A 957 50.04 -4.02 -11.59
C GLU A 957 48.61 -3.44 -11.68
N PHE A 958 48.05 -2.96 -10.56
CA PHE A 958 46.81 -2.18 -10.58
C PHE A 958 46.94 -0.86 -11.35
N GLN A 959 48.11 -0.22 -11.30
CA GLN A 959 48.40 1.03 -12.02
C GLN A 959 48.56 0.80 -13.53
N GLU A 960 49.19 -0.31 -13.96
CA GLU A 960 49.35 -0.66 -15.38
C GLU A 960 48.03 -1.10 -16.04
N LYS A 961 47.14 -1.77 -15.29
CA LYS A 961 45.87 -2.31 -15.84
C LYS A 961 44.78 -1.25 -16.10
N LYS A 962 44.93 0.00 -15.64
CA LYS A 962 43.94 1.08 -15.85
C LYS A 962 44.47 2.16 -16.79
N LYS A 963 43.78 2.39 -17.92
CA LYS A 963 44.08 3.47 -18.89
C LYS A 963 43.73 4.89 -18.41
N VAL A 964 43.67 5.14 -17.10
CA VAL A 964 43.30 6.43 -16.51
C VAL A 964 44.40 6.85 -15.53
N ILE A 965 45.19 7.83 -15.94
CA ILE A 965 46.22 8.44 -15.09
C ILE A 965 45.54 9.52 -14.22
N VAL A 966 45.26 9.18 -12.96
CA VAL A 966 44.78 10.14 -11.95
C VAL A 966 45.99 10.68 -11.20
N CYS A 967 46.52 11.82 -11.62
CA CYS A 967 47.67 12.49 -10.98
C CYS A 967 47.22 13.69 -10.15
N PHE A 968 46.86 13.47 -8.88
CA PHE A 968 46.57 14.56 -7.94
C PHE A 968 47.15 14.32 -6.54
N HIS A 969 47.71 15.38 -5.96
CA HIS A 969 47.79 15.58 -4.51
C HIS A 969 46.48 16.24 -4.11
N LEU A 970 45.57 15.49 -3.47
CA LEU A 970 44.19 15.93 -3.22
C LEU A 970 44.01 16.48 -1.80
N PRO A 971 43.77 17.79 -1.63
CA PRO A 971 42.67 18.20 -0.77
C PRO A 971 41.39 17.60 -1.38
N LEU A 972 40.78 16.63 -0.69
CA LEU A 972 39.69 15.84 -1.27
C LEU A 972 38.43 16.68 -1.52
N ASP A 973 37.99 16.70 -2.77
CA ASP A 973 36.63 17.10 -3.13
C ASP A 973 35.62 16.17 -2.44
N LEU A 974 34.42 16.66 -2.13
CA LEU A 974 33.41 15.97 -1.32
C LEU A 974 33.07 14.57 -1.87
N CYS A 975 33.04 14.45 -3.20
CA CYS A 975 32.73 13.20 -3.92
C CYS A 975 33.89 12.18 -3.92
N ALA A 976 35.12 12.58 -3.57
CA ALA A 976 36.29 11.68 -3.59
C ALA A 976 36.36 10.72 -2.37
N SER A 977 35.38 10.78 -1.48
CA SER A 977 35.20 9.85 -0.35
C SER A 977 34.41 8.59 -0.74
N SER A 978 34.71 8.00 -1.89
CA SER A 978 34.03 6.79 -2.39
C SER A 978 34.46 5.53 -1.64
N GLN A 979 33.54 4.56 -1.58
CA GLN A 979 33.74 3.31 -0.85
C GLN A 979 34.73 2.33 -1.56
N GLU A 980 35.30 2.68 -2.72
CA GLU A 980 36.45 1.95 -3.30
C GLU A 980 37.75 2.31 -2.58
N ALA A 981 37.97 3.60 -2.27
CA ALA A 981 39.22 4.07 -1.66
C ALA A 981 39.44 3.52 -0.25
N LEU A 982 38.35 3.20 0.46
CA LEU A 982 38.36 2.66 1.82
C LEU A 982 38.54 1.14 1.92
N LEU A 983 38.30 0.38 0.84
CA LEU A 983 38.37 -1.09 0.88
C LEU A 983 39.80 -1.66 0.77
N TRP A 984 40.81 -0.84 0.49
CA TRP A 984 42.13 -1.33 0.05
C TRP A 984 42.93 -2.16 1.08
N ASN A 985 42.49 -2.25 2.34
CA ASN A 985 43.08 -3.12 3.37
C ASN A 985 42.05 -3.76 4.31
N PHE A 986 40.82 -4.05 3.85
CA PHE A 986 39.81 -4.73 4.68
C PHE A 986 40.10 -6.24 4.83
N ASP A 987 40.69 -6.90 3.82
CA ASP A 987 40.98 -8.34 3.83
C ASP A 987 42.22 -8.75 4.68
N GLU A 988 42.81 -7.83 5.44
CA GLU A 988 44.03 -8.05 6.25
C GLU A 988 43.90 -7.63 7.73
N VAL A 989 42.66 -7.39 8.22
CA VAL A 989 42.33 -6.99 9.60
C VAL A 989 41.25 -7.88 10.20
#